data_AF-A0A9E4DGQ8-F1
#
_entry.id   AF-A0A9E4DGQ8-F1
#
_cell.length_a   1.000
_cell.length_b   1.000
_cell.length_c   1.000
_cell.angle_alpha   90.00
_cell.angle_beta   90.00
_cell.angle_gamma   90.00
#
_symmetry.space_group_name_H-M   'P 1'
#
loop_
_entity.id
_entity.type
_entity.pdbx_description
1 polymer ?
#
loop_
_entity_poly.entity_id
_entity_poly.type
_entity_poly.pdbx_seq_one_letter_code
_entity_poly.pdbx_strand_id
1 'polypeptide(L)'
;MSGPRRRHVPSWLLGLALLALWTPPAFAAADRVAIVVGNAAYLQAPLDNPLNDSNAVAGAIQDLGFSTVILQDADAARMRQDMLGAIVGAKGADLVVFYYAGHGVQSGGINYLLPVDSRIASKADIEAQGLPLNAIVDAMGRAGIETGLIFLDACRSNPAAEEGIVEPGLAFMEQSVGEMVISYAASAGAVAYDGDGPNSPYSQALTEALDEPGLDIYGIMRKVRGRVREMTEGRQIPWVSGSVERKIVLNRDSSAGFREAAAFDPADPNWLDDTRWQTIATRSNPALFTQFLDDFPTSRYAVLARKRLEEAATLGRQAIPVNLAYPETPAAAEDRLIDPLAERITACDRLAAGNRDPLRIVPGVPLQRLDAQEAILACTGDLAAHPDEPRLLYQLARALSHAERWREASHFAGLAAERGYPDAYALLAWMSAEGHGVEAEPRRAVALWRRGAELGSPNARANLGRSYRDGFGVDVSMPDALHWFRLAALTGEMIAADDLGNLYKKGESIAADPAKALDWYNLGASLGSSNAMTNLGSLYRDGVGVERDARMAKHWYERASDEGNRFAPFHLARLLLAEDAKANAVEALNLFLLAGNRGFAEGFTRAAKLYAEAEGADRRLEEAYFFASLARGSGDPKAAAVLKKLQGTLDPAALGAAEAKADLWLAQNGDMLRINRFAK
;
A
#
# COMPACT_ATOMS: atom_id res chain seq x y z
N MET A 1 -63.78 -70.59 -13.36
CA MET A 1 -63.30 -70.50 -11.97
C MET A 1 -61.95 -69.80 -11.97
N SER A 2 -61.59 -69.16 -10.84
CA SER A 2 -60.38 -68.37 -10.52
C SER A 2 -60.30 -66.91 -11.01
N GLY A 3 -60.60 -65.94 -10.11
CA GLY A 3 -60.01 -64.58 -10.13
C GLY A 3 -58.55 -64.60 -9.61
N PRO A 4 -57.86 -63.47 -9.32
CA PRO A 4 -58.28 -62.05 -9.20
C PRO A 4 -57.35 -61.04 -9.94
N ARG A 5 -57.56 -59.71 -9.79
CA ARG A 5 -56.50 -58.68 -9.57
C ARG A 5 -57.10 -57.28 -9.39
N ARG A 6 -56.83 -56.65 -8.24
CA ARG A 6 -57.15 -55.25 -7.92
C ARG A 6 -56.25 -54.30 -8.71
N ARG A 7 -56.83 -53.27 -9.33
CA ARG A 7 -56.11 -52.13 -9.93
C ARG A 7 -56.35 -50.89 -9.06
N HIS A 8 -55.29 -50.33 -8.50
CA HIS A 8 -55.25 -48.96 -8.03
C HIS A 8 -55.03 -48.03 -9.23
N VAL A 9 -55.86 -47.00 -9.35
CA VAL A 9 -55.71 -45.94 -10.36
C VAL A 9 -54.72 -44.90 -9.80
N PRO A 10 -53.65 -44.53 -10.52
CA PRO A 10 -52.73 -43.49 -10.06
C PRO A 10 -53.36 -42.11 -10.25
N SER A 11 -53.07 -41.22 -9.32
CA SER A 11 -53.39 -39.80 -9.28
C SER A 11 -52.49 -39.04 -10.27
N TRP A 12 -53.07 -38.62 -11.40
CA TRP A 12 -52.49 -37.62 -12.29
C TRP A 12 -53.25 -36.31 -12.02
N LEU A 13 -52.53 -35.20 -12.00
CA LEU A 13 -52.95 -33.80 -11.77
C LEU A 13 -52.65 -33.25 -10.36
N LEU A 14 -51.39 -32.89 -10.12
CA LEU A 14 -50.97 -31.58 -9.58
C LEU A 14 -49.46 -31.63 -9.31
N GLY A 15 -48.71 -31.05 -10.23
CA GLY A 15 -47.25 -30.94 -10.15
C GLY A 15 -46.75 -29.85 -11.09
N LEU A 16 -47.36 -28.67 -11.04
CA LEU A 16 -46.75 -27.45 -11.58
C LEU A 16 -45.63 -27.07 -10.63
N ALA A 17 -44.41 -27.49 -10.97
CA ALA A 17 -43.20 -27.02 -10.30
C ALA A 17 -43.13 -25.50 -10.49
N LEU A 18 -43.20 -24.76 -9.37
CA LEU A 18 -42.78 -23.37 -9.29
C LEU A 18 -41.26 -23.33 -9.52
N LEU A 19 -40.85 -23.35 -10.79
CA LEU A 19 -39.59 -22.77 -11.20
C LEU A 19 -39.72 -21.27 -10.92
N ALA A 20 -39.11 -20.81 -9.82
CA ALA A 20 -38.89 -19.39 -9.61
C ALA A 20 -38.07 -18.90 -10.81
N LEU A 21 -38.72 -18.15 -11.71
CA LEU A 21 -38.06 -17.44 -12.79
C LEU A 21 -37.16 -16.39 -12.14
N TRP A 22 -35.90 -16.74 -11.95
CA TRP A 22 -34.88 -15.78 -11.53
C TRP A 22 -34.66 -14.81 -12.70
N THR A 23 -35.17 -13.59 -12.53
CA THR A 23 -34.93 -12.49 -13.45
C THR A 23 -33.63 -11.79 -13.02
N PRO A 24 -32.59 -11.72 -13.87
CA PRO A 24 -31.39 -10.97 -13.55
C PRO A 24 -31.75 -9.48 -13.29
N PRO A 25 -30.99 -8.77 -12.44
CA PRO A 25 -31.16 -7.32 -12.29
C PRO A 25 -30.98 -6.65 -13.65
N ALA A 26 -31.97 -5.86 -14.07
CA ALA A 26 -31.90 -5.10 -15.32
C ALA A 26 -31.41 -3.68 -14.99
N PHE A 27 -30.29 -3.28 -15.58
CA PHE A 27 -29.79 -1.90 -15.51
C PHE A 27 -30.36 -1.08 -16.68
N ALA A 28 -30.44 0.24 -16.54
CA ALA A 28 -30.85 1.09 -17.64
C ALA A 28 -29.73 1.16 -18.70
N ALA A 29 -30.11 1.29 -19.97
CA ALA A 29 -29.13 1.54 -21.03
C ALA A 29 -28.43 2.89 -20.77
N ALA A 30 -27.09 2.91 -20.85
CA ALA A 30 -26.18 4.00 -20.44
C ALA A 30 -25.78 4.07 -18.94
N ASP A 31 -26.15 3.10 -18.11
CA ASP A 31 -25.64 3.04 -16.73
C ASP A 31 -24.15 2.66 -16.68
N ARG A 32 -23.42 3.21 -15.69
CA ARG A 32 -22.11 2.70 -15.27
C ARG A 32 -22.37 1.65 -14.20
N VAL A 33 -21.93 0.42 -14.42
CA VAL A 33 -22.25 -0.71 -13.55
C VAL A 33 -21.00 -1.20 -12.84
N ALA A 34 -21.12 -1.50 -11.55
CA ALA A 34 -20.04 -2.10 -10.77
C ALA A 34 -20.49 -3.41 -10.13
N ILE A 35 -19.63 -4.41 -10.16
CA ILE A 35 -19.85 -5.72 -9.54
C ILE A 35 -18.67 -5.94 -8.60
N VAL A 36 -18.95 -5.95 -7.30
CA VAL A 36 -17.93 -5.94 -6.25
C VAL A 36 -18.10 -7.19 -5.40
N VAL A 37 -17.07 -8.02 -5.34
CA VAL A 37 -17.09 -9.30 -4.64
C VAL A 37 -16.05 -9.28 -3.52
N GLY A 38 -16.45 -9.66 -2.30
CA GLY A 38 -15.58 -9.82 -1.14
C GLY A 38 -15.82 -11.15 -0.46
N ASN A 39 -14.86 -12.08 -0.57
CA ASN A 39 -14.96 -13.40 0.04
C ASN A 39 -13.90 -13.53 1.13
N ALA A 40 -14.33 -13.78 2.37
CA ALA A 40 -13.49 -13.87 3.56
C ALA A 40 -13.70 -15.19 4.31
N ALA A 41 -14.95 -15.65 4.41
CA ALA A 41 -15.38 -16.77 5.24
C ALA A 41 -15.13 -18.16 4.61
N TYR A 42 -13.92 -18.39 4.10
CA TYR A 42 -13.52 -19.68 3.54
C TYR A 42 -13.51 -20.78 4.60
N LEU A 43 -13.99 -21.98 4.24
CA LEU A 43 -13.93 -23.15 5.12
C LEU A 43 -12.49 -23.54 5.47
N GLN A 44 -11.54 -23.23 4.58
CA GLN A 44 -10.10 -23.46 4.74
C GLN A 44 -9.37 -22.15 4.39
N ALA A 45 -8.49 -21.68 5.28
CA ALA A 45 -7.77 -20.41 5.15
C ALA A 45 -8.69 -19.17 5.03
N PRO A 46 -9.43 -18.79 6.08
CA PRO A 46 -10.19 -17.54 6.08
C PRO A 46 -9.27 -16.32 5.93
N LEU A 47 -9.83 -15.21 5.44
CA LEU A 47 -9.12 -13.96 5.20
C LEU A 47 -9.74 -12.81 6.01
N ASP A 48 -8.92 -11.87 6.47
CA ASP A 48 -9.34 -10.86 7.45
C ASP A 48 -10.04 -9.62 6.85
N ASN A 49 -9.57 -9.14 5.69
CA ASN A 49 -9.98 -7.85 5.10
C ASN A 49 -10.94 -7.90 3.88
N PRO A 50 -11.25 -9.01 3.16
CA PRO A 50 -12.02 -8.92 1.91
C PRO A 50 -13.41 -8.30 2.01
N LEU A 51 -14.08 -8.46 3.16
CA LEU A 51 -15.36 -7.81 3.41
C LEU A 51 -15.21 -6.28 3.53
N ASN A 52 -14.19 -5.82 4.26
CA ASN A 52 -13.88 -4.39 4.37
C ASN A 52 -13.46 -3.82 3.02
N ASP A 53 -12.58 -4.53 2.31
CA ASP A 53 -12.10 -4.16 0.97
C ASP A 53 -13.27 -3.97 0.00
N SER A 54 -14.17 -4.96 -0.07
CA SER A 54 -15.34 -4.87 -0.94
C SER A 54 -16.28 -3.74 -0.55
N ASN A 55 -16.47 -3.46 0.74
CA ASN A 55 -17.29 -2.33 1.19
C ASN A 55 -16.66 -0.97 0.85
N ALA A 56 -15.36 -0.81 1.10
CA ALA A 56 -14.63 0.42 0.82
C ALA A 56 -14.62 0.75 -0.67
N VAL A 57 -14.32 -0.25 -1.51
CA VAL A 57 -14.30 -0.09 -2.97
C VAL A 57 -15.71 0.12 -3.52
N ALA A 58 -16.72 -0.61 -3.02
CA ALA A 58 -18.10 -0.38 -3.43
C ALA A 58 -18.56 1.04 -3.09
N GLY A 59 -18.26 1.54 -1.88
CA GLY A 59 -18.58 2.90 -1.47
C GLY A 59 -17.92 3.94 -2.39
N ALA A 60 -16.61 3.82 -2.61
CA ALA A 60 -15.87 4.71 -3.50
C ALA A 60 -16.41 4.68 -4.94
N ILE A 61 -16.84 3.53 -5.45
CA ILE A 61 -17.40 3.41 -6.80
C ILE A 61 -18.85 3.94 -6.88
N GLN A 62 -19.66 3.73 -5.84
CA GLN A 62 -20.99 4.32 -5.72
C GLN A 62 -20.92 5.84 -5.69
N ASP A 63 -19.93 6.42 -5.00
CA ASP A 63 -19.65 7.85 -4.98
C ASP A 63 -19.39 8.43 -6.38
N LEU A 64 -18.92 7.60 -7.33
CA LEU A 64 -18.70 7.97 -8.73
C LEU A 64 -19.94 7.78 -9.62
N GLY A 65 -21.09 7.47 -9.02
CA GLY A 65 -22.38 7.33 -9.70
C GLY A 65 -22.60 5.99 -10.39
N PHE A 66 -21.95 4.92 -9.92
CA PHE A 66 -22.16 3.57 -10.46
C PHE A 66 -23.31 2.84 -9.77
N SER A 67 -24.14 2.17 -10.57
CA SER A 67 -25.06 1.13 -10.09
C SER A 67 -24.25 -0.08 -9.65
N THR A 68 -24.19 -0.33 -8.34
CA THR A 68 -23.25 -1.30 -7.76
C THR A 68 -23.96 -2.52 -7.17
N VAL A 69 -23.51 -3.72 -7.56
CA VAL A 69 -23.92 -5.01 -6.99
C VAL A 69 -22.79 -5.52 -6.09
N ILE A 70 -23.11 -5.81 -4.83
CA ILE A 70 -22.13 -6.30 -3.85
C ILE A 70 -22.45 -7.76 -3.51
N LEU A 71 -21.45 -8.63 -3.61
CA LEU A 71 -21.53 -10.04 -3.23
C LEU A 71 -20.48 -10.32 -2.15
N GLN A 72 -20.95 -10.63 -0.95
CA GLN A 72 -20.09 -11.01 0.17
C GLN A 72 -20.27 -12.47 0.52
N ASP A 73 -19.15 -13.12 0.84
CA ASP A 73 -19.03 -14.55 1.17
C ASP A 73 -19.88 -15.42 0.23
N ALA A 74 -19.67 -15.23 -1.06
CA ALA A 74 -20.43 -15.90 -2.10
C ALA A 74 -19.93 -17.34 -2.29
N ASP A 75 -20.85 -18.29 -2.17
CA ASP A 75 -20.64 -19.68 -2.56
C ASP A 75 -20.62 -19.85 -4.08
N ALA A 76 -20.26 -21.03 -4.55
CA ALA A 76 -20.12 -21.32 -5.97
C ALA A 76 -21.43 -21.14 -6.75
N ALA A 77 -22.59 -21.32 -6.12
CA ALA A 77 -23.89 -21.11 -6.75
C ALA A 77 -24.16 -19.61 -6.94
N ARG A 78 -23.93 -18.79 -5.91
CA ARG A 78 -24.11 -17.33 -5.95
C ARG A 78 -23.10 -16.66 -6.88
N MET A 79 -21.84 -17.11 -6.91
CA MET A 79 -20.86 -16.61 -7.89
C MET A 79 -21.26 -16.97 -9.34
N ARG A 80 -21.89 -18.12 -9.59
CA ARG A 80 -22.36 -18.46 -10.95
C ARG A 80 -23.67 -17.79 -11.33
N GLN A 81 -24.59 -17.66 -10.38
CA GLN A 81 -25.91 -17.11 -10.62
C GLN A 81 -25.88 -15.58 -10.50
N ASP A 82 -25.66 -15.04 -9.31
CA ASP A 82 -25.84 -13.61 -9.05
C ASP A 82 -24.78 -12.76 -9.78
N MET A 83 -23.52 -13.19 -9.78
CA MET A 83 -22.43 -12.43 -10.39
C MET A 83 -22.50 -12.44 -11.91
N LEU A 84 -22.60 -13.62 -12.55
CA LEU A 84 -22.74 -13.70 -14.01
C LEU A 84 -24.09 -13.12 -14.47
N GLY A 85 -25.12 -13.22 -13.64
CA GLY A 85 -26.40 -12.53 -13.81
C GLY A 85 -26.27 -11.03 -13.89
N ALA A 86 -25.51 -10.43 -12.97
CA ALA A 86 -25.23 -9.00 -12.98
C ALA A 86 -24.45 -8.59 -14.24
N ILE A 87 -23.49 -9.41 -14.71
CA ILE A 87 -22.76 -9.16 -15.97
C ILE A 87 -23.71 -9.17 -17.17
N VAL A 88 -24.60 -10.16 -17.26
CA VAL A 88 -25.59 -10.25 -18.34
C VAL A 88 -26.61 -9.11 -18.26
N GLY A 89 -27.00 -8.73 -17.05
CA GLY A 89 -27.89 -7.60 -16.77
C GLY A 89 -27.29 -6.25 -17.17
N ALA A 90 -25.97 -6.12 -17.13
CA ALA A 90 -25.21 -4.91 -17.52
C ALA A 90 -25.10 -4.73 -19.04
N LYS A 91 -25.85 -5.49 -19.83
CA LYS A 91 -25.93 -5.33 -21.28
C LYS A 91 -26.35 -3.90 -21.65
N GLY A 92 -25.50 -3.22 -22.43
CA GLY A 92 -25.72 -1.83 -22.84
C GLY A 92 -25.23 -0.78 -21.82
N ALA A 93 -24.46 -1.19 -20.80
CA ALA A 93 -23.73 -0.28 -19.93
C ALA A 93 -22.54 0.35 -20.67
N ASP A 94 -22.27 1.63 -20.40
CA ASP A 94 -21.18 2.39 -21.03
C ASP A 94 -19.79 2.01 -20.49
N LEU A 95 -19.76 1.51 -19.25
CA LEU A 95 -18.57 1.09 -18.53
C LEU A 95 -18.97 0.08 -17.44
N VAL A 96 -18.28 -1.06 -17.40
CA VAL A 96 -18.45 -2.04 -16.32
C VAL A 96 -17.17 -2.17 -15.51
N VAL A 97 -17.29 -2.02 -14.19
CA VAL A 97 -16.23 -2.31 -13.23
C VAL A 97 -16.50 -3.63 -12.54
N PHE A 98 -15.52 -4.52 -12.53
CA PHE A 98 -15.52 -5.74 -11.75
C PHE A 98 -14.41 -5.65 -10.70
N TYR A 99 -14.75 -5.84 -9.44
CA TYR A 99 -13.81 -5.89 -8.33
C TYR A 99 -13.95 -7.22 -7.60
N TYR A 100 -12.84 -7.87 -7.27
CA TYR A 100 -12.83 -9.08 -6.47
C TYR A 100 -11.70 -9.06 -5.43
N ALA A 101 -12.07 -9.27 -4.16
CA ALA A 101 -11.18 -9.53 -3.04
C ALA A 101 -11.46 -10.93 -2.46
N GLY A 102 -10.42 -11.74 -2.29
CA GLY A 102 -10.53 -13.12 -1.81
C GLY A 102 -9.37 -14.00 -2.26
N HIS A 103 -9.53 -15.32 -2.21
CA HIS A 103 -8.54 -16.26 -2.75
C HIS A 103 -8.64 -16.39 -4.27
N GLY A 104 -7.54 -16.10 -4.95
CA GLY A 104 -7.35 -16.34 -6.38
C GLY A 104 -6.08 -17.14 -6.62
N VAL A 105 -6.16 -18.13 -7.50
CA VAL A 105 -5.08 -19.09 -7.75
C VAL A 105 -4.89 -19.35 -9.24
N GLN A 106 -3.68 -19.76 -9.63
CA GLN A 106 -3.38 -20.15 -11.00
C GLN A 106 -3.21 -21.67 -11.14
N SER A 107 -3.80 -22.23 -12.19
CA SER A 107 -3.58 -23.62 -12.62
C SER A 107 -3.35 -23.67 -14.12
N GLY A 108 -2.15 -24.10 -14.54
CA GLY A 108 -1.83 -24.30 -15.97
C GLY A 108 -1.95 -23.02 -16.82
N GLY A 109 -1.60 -21.86 -16.26
CA GLY A 109 -1.73 -20.56 -16.94
C GLY A 109 -3.12 -19.93 -16.88
N ILE A 110 -4.10 -20.57 -16.23
CA ILE A 110 -5.46 -20.04 -16.07
C ILE A 110 -5.66 -19.55 -14.64
N ASN A 111 -6.23 -18.35 -14.50
CA ASN A 111 -6.59 -17.74 -13.22
C ASN A 111 -7.98 -18.16 -12.77
N TYR A 112 -8.12 -18.57 -11.51
CA TYR A 112 -9.37 -18.98 -10.89
C TYR A 112 -9.65 -18.13 -9.64
N LEU A 113 -10.90 -17.66 -9.52
CA LEU A 113 -11.42 -16.99 -8.32
C LEU A 113 -12.17 -18.03 -7.49
N LEU A 114 -11.89 -18.12 -6.19
CA LEU A 114 -12.42 -19.18 -5.33
C LEU A 114 -13.68 -18.73 -4.55
N PRO A 115 -14.79 -19.48 -4.65
CA PRO A 115 -15.93 -19.36 -3.75
C PRO A 115 -15.61 -19.76 -2.29
N VAL A 116 -16.37 -19.26 -1.32
CA VAL A 116 -16.10 -19.54 0.13
C VAL A 116 -16.31 -21.01 0.52
N ASP A 117 -17.12 -21.76 -0.23
CA ASP A 117 -17.39 -23.18 -0.04
C ASP A 117 -16.34 -24.11 -0.70
N SER A 118 -15.28 -23.53 -1.27
CA SER A 118 -14.19 -24.29 -1.90
C SER A 118 -13.41 -25.15 -0.90
N ARG A 119 -13.07 -26.37 -1.33
CA ARG A 119 -12.19 -27.31 -0.62
C ARG A 119 -11.10 -27.76 -1.57
N ILE A 120 -9.95 -27.10 -1.49
CA ILE A 120 -8.86 -27.29 -2.43
C ILE A 120 -7.84 -28.25 -1.82
N ALA A 121 -7.77 -29.47 -2.36
CA ALA A 121 -6.75 -30.45 -1.99
C ALA A 121 -5.85 -30.83 -3.18
N SER A 122 -6.23 -30.49 -4.41
CA SER A 122 -5.51 -30.84 -5.63
C SER A 122 -5.73 -29.82 -6.74
N LYS A 123 -4.91 -29.89 -7.80
CA LYS A 123 -5.08 -29.09 -9.03
C LYS A 123 -6.46 -29.31 -9.69
N ALA A 124 -6.97 -30.54 -9.63
CA ALA A 124 -8.30 -30.87 -10.18
C ALA A 124 -9.43 -30.19 -9.39
N ASP A 125 -9.27 -29.97 -8.09
CA ASP A 125 -10.25 -29.27 -7.27
C ASP A 125 -10.35 -27.79 -7.65
N ILE A 126 -9.23 -27.16 -8.00
CA ILE A 126 -9.19 -25.77 -8.49
C ILE A 126 -10.01 -25.65 -9.77
N GLU A 127 -9.80 -26.56 -10.72
CA GLU A 127 -10.49 -26.55 -12.01
C GLU A 127 -11.99 -26.88 -11.86
N ALA A 128 -12.36 -27.71 -10.88
CA ALA A 128 -13.74 -28.12 -10.64
C ALA A 128 -14.56 -27.11 -9.82
N GLN A 129 -13.93 -26.42 -8.87
CA GLN A 129 -14.60 -25.58 -7.87
C GLN A 129 -14.37 -24.08 -8.08
N GLY A 130 -13.21 -23.71 -8.64
CA GLY A 130 -12.88 -22.32 -8.95
C GLY A 130 -13.63 -21.80 -10.17
N LEU A 131 -13.89 -20.49 -10.18
CA LEU A 131 -14.44 -19.79 -11.34
C LEU A 131 -13.30 -19.22 -12.19
N PRO A 132 -13.11 -19.68 -13.45
CA PRO A 132 -11.99 -19.20 -14.24
C PRO A 132 -12.25 -17.78 -14.75
N LEU A 133 -11.25 -16.91 -14.65
CA LEU A 133 -11.35 -15.49 -14.96
C LEU A 133 -11.71 -15.23 -16.43
N ASN A 134 -11.26 -16.09 -17.35
CA ASN A 134 -11.64 -16.02 -18.76
C ASN A 134 -13.15 -16.18 -18.97
N ALA A 135 -13.86 -16.95 -18.14
CA ALA A 135 -15.31 -17.09 -18.24
C ALA A 135 -16.04 -15.78 -17.89
N ILE A 136 -15.46 -14.96 -17.00
CA ILE A 136 -15.96 -13.61 -16.67
C ILE A 136 -15.75 -12.68 -17.86
N VAL A 137 -14.54 -12.64 -18.41
CA VAL A 137 -14.20 -11.83 -19.59
C VAL A 137 -15.08 -12.23 -20.79
N ASP A 138 -15.26 -13.52 -21.04
CA ASP A 138 -16.12 -14.04 -22.10
C ASP A 138 -17.60 -13.71 -21.87
N ALA A 139 -18.06 -13.75 -20.61
CA ALA A 139 -19.42 -13.34 -20.27
C ALA A 139 -19.64 -11.86 -20.54
N MET A 140 -18.66 -11.01 -20.23
CA MET A 140 -18.71 -9.58 -20.56
C MET A 140 -18.77 -9.36 -22.07
N GLY A 141 -17.92 -10.07 -22.83
CA GLY A 141 -17.92 -10.03 -24.30
C GLY A 141 -19.26 -10.48 -24.91
N ARG A 142 -19.84 -11.59 -24.43
CA ARG A 142 -21.16 -12.08 -24.89
C ARG A 142 -22.31 -11.14 -24.52
N ALA A 143 -22.20 -10.43 -23.40
CA ALA A 143 -23.16 -9.41 -23.01
C ALA A 143 -23.06 -8.12 -23.86
N GLY A 144 -22.04 -8.01 -24.71
CA GLY A 144 -21.81 -6.83 -25.56
C GLY A 144 -21.22 -5.64 -24.80
N ILE A 145 -20.49 -5.88 -23.72
CA ILE A 145 -19.78 -4.84 -22.96
C ILE A 145 -18.52 -4.45 -23.75
N GLU A 146 -18.46 -3.21 -24.22
CA GLU A 146 -17.35 -2.71 -25.05
C GLU A 146 -16.14 -2.27 -24.22
N THR A 147 -16.36 -1.88 -22.96
CA THR A 147 -15.29 -1.41 -22.05
C THR A 147 -15.48 -1.95 -20.64
N GLY A 148 -14.46 -2.64 -20.14
CA GLY A 148 -14.47 -3.26 -18.83
C GLY A 148 -13.18 -3.02 -18.07
N LEU A 149 -13.32 -2.76 -16.77
CA LEU A 149 -12.22 -2.61 -15.84
C LEU A 149 -12.33 -3.71 -14.78
N ILE A 150 -11.30 -4.53 -14.65
CA ILE A 150 -11.25 -5.65 -13.72
C ILE A 150 -10.15 -5.38 -12.70
N PHE A 151 -10.50 -5.31 -11.42
CA PHE A 151 -9.57 -5.10 -10.31
C PHE A 151 -9.54 -6.36 -9.44
N LEU A 152 -8.37 -6.98 -9.32
CA LEU A 152 -8.17 -8.25 -8.63
C LEU A 152 -7.29 -8.07 -7.41
N ASP A 153 -7.92 -7.98 -6.23
CA ASP A 153 -7.26 -8.09 -4.93
C ASP A 153 -7.26 -9.53 -4.41
N ALA A 154 -6.80 -10.44 -5.27
CA ALA A 154 -6.94 -11.87 -5.02
C ALA A 154 -5.68 -12.70 -5.27
N CYS A 155 -4.52 -12.06 -5.32
CA CYS A 155 -3.26 -12.79 -5.42
C CYS A 155 -2.83 -13.35 -4.05
N ARG A 156 -3.68 -14.03 -3.28
CA ARG A 156 -3.37 -14.40 -1.89
C ARG A 156 -2.89 -15.85 -1.76
N SER A 157 -2.18 -16.14 -0.66
CA SER A 157 -1.55 -17.44 -0.39
C SER A 157 -2.58 -18.57 -0.37
N ASN A 158 -2.20 -19.69 -1.00
CA ASN A 158 -2.98 -20.90 -1.23
C ASN A 158 -3.71 -21.45 0.03
N PRO A 159 -5.02 -21.75 -0.04
CA PRO A 159 -5.72 -22.52 1.01
C PRO A 159 -5.18 -23.94 1.20
N ALA A 160 -4.49 -24.52 0.20
CA ALA A 160 -3.89 -25.85 0.28
C ALA A 160 -2.45 -25.76 0.82
N ALA A 161 -2.28 -26.07 2.10
CA ALA A 161 -1.02 -26.04 2.83
C ALA A 161 -0.01 -27.16 2.47
N GLU A 162 -0.08 -27.74 1.25
CA GLU A 162 1.00 -28.61 0.74
C GLU A 162 1.71 -27.90 -0.42
N GLU A 163 2.99 -27.57 -0.18
CA GLU A 163 3.90 -27.00 -1.18
C GLU A 163 3.96 -27.92 -2.42
N GLY A 164 3.63 -27.38 -3.60
CA GLY A 164 3.89 -28.03 -4.90
C GLY A 164 2.67 -28.32 -5.79
N ILE A 165 1.44 -28.03 -5.37
CA ILE A 165 0.22 -28.32 -6.16
C ILE A 165 -0.16 -27.16 -7.12
N VAL A 166 0.21 -25.92 -6.80
CA VAL A 166 -0.30 -24.70 -7.44
C VAL A 166 0.83 -23.67 -7.60
N GLU A 167 0.78 -22.89 -8.68
CA GLU A 167 1.73 -21.79 -8.91
C GLU A 167 1.35 -20.56 -8.05
N PRO A 168 2.32 -19.87 -7.44
CA PRO A 168 2.02 -18.70 -6.59
C PRO A 168 1.46 -17.54 -7.43
N GLY A 169 0.54 -16.77 -6.87
CA GLY A 169 -0.04 -15.60 -7.52
C GLY A 169 -0.93 -15.91 -8.74
N LEU A 170 -1.26 -14.87 -9.49
CA LEU A 170 -2.07 -14.97 -10.72
C LEU A 170 -1.20 -14.88 -11.98
N ALA A 171 -1.64 -15.57 -13.03
CA ALA A 171 -1.05 -15.63 -14.35
C ALA A 171 -1.22 -14.32 -15.10
N PHE A 172 -0.26 -14.07 -15.98
CA PHE A 172 -0.46 -13.12 -17.06
C PHE A 172 -1.55 -13.60 -18.02
N MET A 173 -2.49 -12.72 -18.39
CA MET A 173 -3.53 -13.02 -19.37
C MET A 173 -3.51 -11.98 -20.50
N GLU A 174 -3.20 -12.44 -21.72
CA GLU A 174 -3.33 -11.64 -22.94
C GLU A 174 -4.82 -11.54 -23.32
N GLN A 175 -5.30 -10.31 -23.55
CA GLN A 175 -6.73 -10.07 -23.82
C GLN A 175 -7.04 -10.13 -25.32
N SER A 176 -8.18 -10.73 -25.68
CA SER A 176 -8.57 -10.95 -27.08
C SER A 176 -9.90 -10.30 -27.50
N VAL A 177 -10.59 -9.58 -26.59
CA VAL A 177 -11.93 -9.00 -26.85
C VAL A 177 -12.11 -7.66 -26.14
N GLY A 178 -12.43 -6.59 -26.89
CA GLY A 178 -12.85 -5.27 -26.37
C GLY A 178 -11.74 -4.42 -25.73
N GLU A 179 -12.11 -3.22 -25.24
CA GLU A 179 -11.23 -2.34 -24.47
C GLU A 179 -11.23 -2.75 -22.99
N MET A 180 -10.50 -3.83 -22.68
CA MET A 180 -10.47 -4.42 -21.33
C MET A 180 -9.13 -4.13 -20.64
N VAL A 181 -9.20 -3.71 -19.38
CA VAL A 181 -8.04 -3.52 -18.50
C VAL A 181 -8.20 -4.39 -17.27
N ILE A 182 -7.19 -5.20 -16.98
CA ILE A 182 -7.14 -6.03 -15.77
C ILE A 182 -5.99 -5.56 -14.91
N SER A 183 -6.30 -5.13 -13.70
CA SER A 183 -5.34 -4.74 -12.69
C SER A 183 -5.28 -5.80 -11.61
N TYR A 184 -4.06 -6.17 -11.26
CA TYR A 184 -3.73 -7.22 -10.32
C TYR A 184 -3.01 -6.59 -9.12
N ALA A 185 -3.37 -7.03 -7.92
CA ALA A 185 -2.79 -6.50 -6.69
C ALA A 185 -1.28 -6.78 -6.54
N ALA A 186 -0.76 -7.86 -7.11
CA ALA A 186 0.68 -8.20 -7.06
C ALA A 186 1.15 -8.73 -8.42
N SER A 187 2.45 -8.61 -8.71
CA SER A 187 3.09 -9.06 -9.95
C SER A 187 2.76 -10.52 -10.26
N ALA A 188 2.76 -10.90 -11.54
CA ALA A 188 2.55 -12.29 -11.93
C ALA A 188 3.50 -13.23 -11.16
N GLY A 189 2.96 -14.29 -10.56
CA GLY A 189 3.75 -15.18 -9.70
C GLY A 189 3.87 -14.76 -8.23
N ALA A 190 3.43 -13.55 -7.85
CA ALA A 190 3.62 -12.99 -6.51
C ALA A 190 2.32 -12.89 -5.72
N VAL A 191 2.46 -12.84 -4.40
CA VAL A 191 1.36 -12.80 -3.45
C VAL A 191 1.08 -11.35 -3.01
N ALA A 192 -0.19 -10.94 -3.01
CA ALA A 192 -0.67 -9.68 -2.48
C ALA A 192 -0.72 -9.73 -0.95
N TYR A 193 -0.33 -8.62 -0.31
CA TYR A 193 -0.32 -8.49 1.13
C TYR A 193 -1.71 -8.13 1.62
N ASP A 194 -2.09 -8.69 2.76
CA ASP A 194 -3.30 -8.28 3.47
C ASP A 194 -3.13 -6.93 4.19
N GLY A 195 -1.88 -6.53 4.46
CA GLY A 195 -1.56 -5.31 5.21
C GLY A 195 -1.88 -5.44 6.71
N ASP A 196 -1.54 -4.41 7.49
CA ASP A 196 -1.86 -4.37 8.93
C ASP A 196 -3.09 -3.49 9.23
N GLY A 197 -3.71 -2.95 8.17
CA GLY A 197 -4.85 -2.02 8.25
C GLY A 197 -6.20 -2.71 8.05
N PRO A 198 -7.31 -1.97 8.15
CA PRO A 198 -8.65 -2.53 7.94
C PRO A 198 -8.91 -2.99 6.51
N ASN A 199 -8.15 -2.46 5.54
CA ASN A 199 -8.19 -2.80 4.12
C ASN A 199 -6.83 -3.31 3.65
N SER A 200 -6.80 -4.08 2.57
CA SER A 200 -5.58 -4.44 1.88
C SER A 200 -4.90 -3.20 1.31
N PRO A 201 -3.55 -3.19 1.18
CA PRO A 201 -2.83 -2.10 0.56
C PRO A 201 -3.37 -1.76 -0.84
N TYR A 202 -3.77 -2.77 -1.61
CA TYR A 202 -4.31 -2.56 -2.95
C TYR A 202 -5.67 -1.86 -2.93
N SER A 203 -6.59 -2.33 -2.09
CA SER A 203 -7.93 -1.76 -1.94
C SER A 203 -7.88 -0.32 -1.44
N GLN A 204 -7.05 -0.06 -0.42
CA GLN A 204 -6.83 1.28 0.12
C GLN A 204 -6.26 2.22 -0.95
N ALA A 205 -5.23 1.78 -1.67
CA ALA A 205 -4.65 2.58 -2.74
C ALA A 205 -5.65 2.85 -3.88
N LEU A 206 -6.54 1.89 -4.17
CA LEU A 206 -7.57 2.01 -5.18
C LEU A 206 -8.62 3.05 -4.79
N THR A 207 -9.13 3.03 -3.56
CA THR A 207 -10.11 4.02 -3.09
C THR A 207 -9.51 5.43 -3.07
N GLU A 208 -8.28 5.61 -2.58
CA GLU A 208 -7.56 6.89 -2.61
C GLU A 208 -7.34 7.43 -4.03
N ALA A 209 -7.18 6.55 -5.01
CA ALA A 209 -6.99 6.93 -6.41
C ALA A 209 -8.31 7.23 -7.13
N LEU A 210 -9.38 6.51 -6.81
CA LEU A 210 -10.73 6.76 -7.32
C LEU A 210 -11.30 8.11 -6.84
N ASP A 211 -10.89 8.52 -5.64
CA ASP A 211 -11.30 9.78 -5.02
C ASP A 211 -10.67 11.03 -5.69
N GLU A 212 -9.59 10.87 -6.48
CA GLU A 212 -8.92 11.99 -7.14
C GLU A 212 -9.63 12.41 -8.44
N PRO A 213 -10.12 13.66 -8.56
CA PRO A 213 -10.85 14.11 -9.75
C PRO A 213 -9.97 14.15 -11.00
N GLY A 214 -10.54 13.75 -12.14
CA GLY A 214 -9.91 13.96 -13.45
C GLY A 214 -8.78 12.97 -13.82
N LEU A 215 -8.40 12.05 -12.94
CA LEU A 215 -7.50 10.96 -13.30
C LEU A 215 -8.15 10.04 -14.32
N ASP A 216 -7.40 9.72 -15.37
CA ASP A 216 -7.76 8.61 -16.24
C ASP A 216 -7.35 7.26 -15.64
N ILE A 217 -7.84 6.16 -16.22
CA ILE A 217 -7.61 4.82 -15.69
C ILE A 217 -6.11 4.50 -15.50
N TYR A 218 -5.23 4.91 -16.43
CA TYR A 218 -3.81 4.68 -16.27
C TYR A 218 -3.18 5.58 -15.20
N GLY A 219 -3.70 6.79 -15.02
CA GLY A 219 -3.38 7.67 -13.89
C GLY A 219 -3.76 7.03 -12.56
N ILE A 220 -4.99 6.48 -12.45
CA ILE A 220 -5.45 5.73 -11.28
C ILE A 220 -4.51 4.55 -11.03
N MET A 221 -4.23 3.71 -12.03
CA MET A 221 -3.35 2.54 -11.86
C MET A 221 -1.91 2.92 -11.48
N ARG A 222 -1.39 4.03 -12.02
CA ARG A 222 -0.08 4.55 -11.63
C ARG A 222 -0.07 4.98 -10.17
N LYS A 223 -1.11 5.66 -9.70
CA LYS A 223 -1.28 6.07 -8.31
C LYS A 223 -1.44 4.87 -7.39
N VAL A 224 -2.31 3.92 -7.74
CA VAL A 224 -2.50 2.65 -7.01
C VAL A 224 -1.16 1.93 -6.84
N ARG A 225 -0.43 1.72 -7.94
CA ARG A 225 0.89 1.07 -7.89
C ARG A 225 1.88 1.83 -7.01
N GLY A 226 1.90 3.17 -7.11
CA GLY A 226 2.76 4.02 -6.31
C GLY A 226 2.47 3.88 -4.81
N ARG A 227 1.19 3.93 -4.44
CA ARG A 227 0.71 3.88 -3.07
C ARG A 227 0.81 2.49 -2.45
N VAL A 228 0.46 1.42 -3.17
CA VAL A 228 0.70 0.04 -2.72
C VAL A 228 2.18 -0.21 -2.46
N ARG A 229 3.03 0.23 -3.37
CA ARG A 229 4.48 0.09 -3.20
C ARG A 229 4.98 0.87 -1.99
N GLU A 230 4.45 2.05 -1.75
CA GLU A 230 4.76 2.85 -0.56
C GLU A 230 4.32 2.11 0.72
N MET A 231 3.08 1.66 0.80
CA MET A 231 2.52 0.98 1.97
C MET A 231 3.16 -0.39 2.26
N THR A 232 3.61 -1.08 1.24
CA THR A 232 4.26 -2.40 1.35
C THR A 232 5.79 -2.35 1.35
N GLU A 233 6.38 -1.15 1.32
CA GLU A 233 7.82 -0.93 1.24
C GLU A 233 8.47 -1.64 0.03
N GLY A 234 7.74 -1.67 -1.09
CA GLY A 234 8.16 -2.29 -2.34
C GLY A 234 8.01 -3.80 -2.38
N ARG A 235 7.46 -4.43 -1.33
CA ARG A 235 7.23 -5.87 -1.31
C ARG A 235 6.07 -6.31 -2.22
N GLN A 236 5.11 -5.42 -2.47
CA GLN A 236 4.00 -5.64 -3.39
C GLN A 236 4.07 -4.64 -4.53
N ILE A 237 3.92 -5.14 -5.75
CA ILE A 237 3.92 -4.32 -6.95
C ILE A 237 2.68 -4.69 -7.77
N PRO A 238 1.64 -3.84 -7.74
CA PRO A 238 0.50 -4.01 -8.63
C PRO A 238 0.92 -3.90 -10.09
N TRP A 239 0.27 -4.67 -10.94
CA TRP A 239 0.51 -4.65 -12.37
C TRP A 239 -0.80 -4.73 -13.14
N VAL A 240 -0.73 -4.39 -14.42
CA VAL A 240 -1.92 -4.24 -15.27
C VAL A 240 -1.64 -4.94 -16.60
N SER A 241 -2.65 -5.61 -17.13
CA SER A 241 -2.67 -6.14 -18.51
C SER A 241 -3.81 -5.53 -19.31
N GLY A 242 -3.64 -5.50 -20.63
CA GLY A 242 -4.61 -4.95 -21.57
C GLY A 242 -4.39 -3.47 -21.85
N SER A 243 -5.24 -2.93 -22.73
CA SER A 243 -5.19 -1.53 -23.12
C SER A 243 -6.56 -1.01 -23.53
N VAL A 244 -6.82 0.24 -23.19
CA VAL A 244 -7.91 1.06 -23.74
C VAL A 244 -7.32 2.09 -24.69
N GLU A 245 -8.00 2.35 -25.81
CA GLU A 245 -7.62 3.37 -26.79
C GLU A 245 -8.19 4.74 -26.39
N ARG A 246 -9.35 4.75 -25.72
CA ARG A 246 -9.98 5.99 -25.22
C ARG A 246 -9.55 6.36 -23.80
N LYS A 247 -9.54 7.66 -23.50
CA LYS A 247 -9.30 8.19 -22.15
C LYS A 247 -10.53 7.94 -21.26
N ILE A 248 -10.43 6.98 -20.34
CA ILE A 248 -11.48 6.66 -19.37
C ILE A 248 -11.21 7.41 -18.07
N VAL A 249 -12.07 8.36 -17.70
CA VAL A 249 -12.01 9.09 -16.42
C VAL A 249 -13.16 8.62 -15.54
N LEU A 250 -12.86 8.13 -14.33
CA LEU A 250 -13.88 7.58 -13.45
C LEU A 250 -14.59 8.62 -12.60
N ASN A 251 -13.86 9.65 -12.15
CA ASN A 251 -14.34 10.77 -11.36
C ASN A 251 -14.40 12.04 -12.21
N ARG A 252 -15.62 12.44 -12.61
CA ARG A 252 -15.86 13.65 -13.41
C ARG A 252 -16.06 14.82 -12.44
N ASP A 253 -15.19 15.84 -12.52
CA ASP A 253 -15.26 17.02 -11.66
C ASP A 253 -16.62 17.73 -11.79
N SER A 254 -17.51 17.53 -10.81
CA SER A 254 -18.83 18.15 -10.71
C SER A 254 -18.88 19.24 -9.64
N SER A 255 -17.75 19.55 -8.99
CA SER A 255 -17.66 20.38 -7.79
C SER A 255 -17.49 21.89 -8.02
N ALA A 256 -17.49 22.33 -9.30
CA ALA A 256 -17.16 23.71 -9.68
C ALA A 256 -18.04 24.80 -9.03
N GLY A 257 -19.20 24.47 -8.45
CA GLY A 257 -20.13 25.42 -7.83
C GLY A 257 -19.95 25.70 -6.33
N PHE A 258 -19.10 24.97 -5.59
CA PHE A 258 -19.07 25.02 -4.11
C PHE A 258 -17.69 25.31 -3.49
N ARG A 259 -16.77 25.91 -4.24
CA ARG A 259 -15.44 26.34 -3.73
C ARG A 259 -15.52 27.62 -2.87
N GLU A 260 -16.32 27.62 -1.82
CA GLU A 260 -16.31 28.68 -0.79
C GLU A 260 -15.82 28.11 0.54
N ALA A 261 -14.57 27.65 0.57
CA ALA A 261 -13.84 27.51 1.82
C ALA A 261 -12.79 28.63 1.84
N ALA A 262 -12.92 29.57 2.78
CA ALA A 262 -11.96 30.64 2.94
C ALA A 262 -10.56 30.03 3.20
N ALA A 263 -9.51 30.70 2.72
CA ALA A 263 -8.15 30.27 3.03
C ALA A 263 -7.98 30.23 4.56
N PHE A 264 -7.36 29.17 5.08
CA PHE A 264 -7.10 29.02 6.50
C PHE A 264 -6.43 30.27 7.08
N ASP A 265 -7.05 30.84 8.11
CA ASP A 265 -6.56 32.00 8.85
C ASP A 265 -6.25 31.58 10.30
N PRO A 266 -4.97 31.56 10.71
CA PRO A 266 -4.58 31.19 12.08
C PRO A 266 -5.08 32.18 13.15
N ALA A 267 -5.61 33.35 12.77
CA ALA A 267 -6.26 34.29 13.68
C ALA A 267 -7.75 33.99 13.91
N ASP A 268 -8.38 33.14 13.08
CA ASP A 268 -9.76 32.71 13.29
C ASP A 268 -9.82 31.70 14.45
N PRO A 269 -10.58 31.96 15.54
CA PRO A 269 -10.68 31.03 16.66
C PRO A 269 -11.35 29.69 16.29
N ASN A 270 -11.99 29.59 15.12
CA ASN A 270 -12.65 28.37 14.65
C ASN A 270 -11.77 27.51 13.74
N TRP A 271 -10.44 27.67 13.77
CA TRP A 271 -9.48 26.92 12.95
C TRP A 271 -9.78 25.41 12.80
N LEU A 272 -10.38 24.75 13.80
CA LEU A 272 -10.69 23.32 13.76
C LEU A 272 -11.81 22.96 12.78
N ASP A 273 -12.89 23.76 12.75
CA ASP A 273 -14.03 23.51 11.86
C ASP A 273 -13.67 23.84 10.40
N ASP A 274 -12.81 24.84 10.19
CA ASP A 274 -12.17 25.16 8.92
C ASP A 274 -11.34 24.01 8.39
N THR A 275 -10.44 23.49 9.23
CA THR A 275 -9.60 22.34 8.88
C THR A 275 -10.46 21.13 8.52
N ARG A 276 -11.53 20.87 9.27
CA ARG A 276 -12.48 19.78 8.99
C ARG A 276 -13.22 20.02 7.68
N TRP A 277 -13.77 21.22 7.47
CA TRP A 277 -14.54 21.56 6.28
C TRP A 277 -13.73 21.44 5.00
N GLN A 278 -12.49 21.97 4.99
CA GLN A 278 -11.57 21.86 3.84
C GLN A 278 -11.31 20.40 3.44
N THR A 279 -11.44 19.45 4.38
CA THR A 279 -11.25 18.01 4.13
C THR A 279 -12.49 17.36 3.50
N ILE A 280 -13.70 17.85 3.83
CA ILE A 280 -14.96 17.21 3.43
C ILE A 280 -15.73 17.98 2.34
N ALA A 281 -15.39 19.24 2.06
CA ALA A 281 -16.21 20.14 1.24
C ALA A 281 -16.45 19.64 -0.20
N THR A 282 -15.53 18.87 -0.76
CA THR A 282 -15.63 18.29 -2.12
C THR A 282 -16.22 16.87 -2.13
N ARG A 283 -16.57 16.31 -0.97
CA ARG A 283 -17.03 14.92 -0.83
C ARG A 283 -18.52 14.78 -1.11
N SER A 284 -18.90 13.59 -1.53
CA SER A 284 -20.29 13.17 -1.78
C SER A 284 -20.92 12.46 -0.59
N ASN A 285 -20.12 11.85 0.29
CA ASN A 285 -20.63 11.04 1.40
C ASN A 285 -21.42 11.89 2.42
N PRO A 286 -22.75 11.69 2.56
CA PRO A 286 -23.57 12.47 3.48
C PRO A 286 -23.18 12.28 4.95
N ALA A 287 -22.65 11.12 5.35
CA ALA A 287 -22.26 10.87 6.74
C ALA A 287 -21.19 11.85 7.24
N LEU A 288 -20.28 12.29 6.36
CA LEU A 288 -19.24 13.26 6.70
C LEU A 288 -19.83 14.64 7.05
N PHE A 289 -20.90 15.05 6.36
CA PHE A 289 -21.59 16.32 6.62
C PHE A 289 -22.49 16.24 7.85
N THR A 290 -23.10 15.09 8.12
CA THR A 290 -23.82 14.85 9.38
C THR A 290 -22.87 14.96 10.56
N GLN A 291 -21.76 14.21 10.54
CA GLN A 291 -20.77 14.25 11.61
C GLN A 291 -20.18 15.65 11.80
N PHE A 292 -19.93 16.38 10.72
CA PHE A 292 -19.49 17.78 10.80
C PHE A 292 -20.46 18.67 11.59
N LEU A 293 -21.77 18.49 11.38
CA LEU A 293 -22.79 19.27 12.09
C LEU A 293 -22.92 18.85 13.56
N ASP A 294 -22.64 17.59 13.87
CA ASP A 294 -22.64 17.08 15.25
C ASP A 294 -21.43 17.62 16.03
N ASP A 295 -20.24 17.59 15.42
CA ASP A 295 -18.98 18.05 16.02
C ASP A 295 -18.93 19.60 16.09
N PHE A 296 -19.45 20.29 15.06
CA PHE A 296 -19.36 21.75 14.91
C PHE A 296 -20.73 22.42 14.62
N PRO A 297 -21.69 22.34 15.55
CA PRO A 297 -23.07 22.79 15.31
C PRO A 297 -23.23 24.30 15.06
N THR A 298 -22.24 25.09 15.49
CA THR A 298 -22.20 26.56 15.32
C THR A 298 -21.29 27.02 14.19
N SER A 299 -20.74 26.08 13.41
CA SER A 299 -19.82 26.40 12.32
C SER A 299 -20.45 27.30 11.25
N ARG A 300 -19.64 28.18 10.66
CA ARG A 300 -20.03 28.99 9.49
C ARG A 300 -20.42 28.13 8.28
N TYR A 301 -19.94 26.90 8.22
CA TYR A 301 -20.27 25.96 7.13
C TYR A 301 -21.53 25.13 7.38
N ALA A 302 -22.20 25.29 8.53
CA ALA A 302 -23.37 24.47 8.87
C ALA A 302 -24.49 24.56 7.80
N VAL A 303 -24.70 25.75 7.21
CA VAL A 303 -25.68 25.93 6.12
C VAL A 303 -25.26 25.16 4.86
N LEU A 304 -23.97 25.20 4.50
CA LEU A 304 -23.45 24.47 3.34
C LEU A 304 -23.48 22.96 3.56
N ALA A 305 -23.13 22.48 4.76
CA ALA A 305 -23.22 21.07 5.14
C ALA A 305 -24.67 20.54 5.02
N ARG A 306 -25.65 21.30 5.52
CA ARG A 306 -27.08 20.94 5.36
C ARG A 306 -27.51 20.90 3.90
N LYS A 307 -27.06 21.86 3.09
CA LYS A 307 -27.33 21.85 1.64
C LYS A 307 -26.76 20.60 0.96
N ARG A 308 -25.56 20.15 1.34
CA ARG A 308 -24.97 18.89 0.85
C ARG A 308 -25.81 17.67 1.21
N LEU A 309 -26.32 17.61 2.45
CA LEU A 309 -27.23 16.55 2.88
C LEU A 309 -28.55 16.55 2.09
N GLU A 310 -29.10 17.72 1.81
CA GLU A 310 -30.32 17.87 0.98
C GLU A 310 -30.07 17.41 -0.47
N GLU A 311 -28.94 17.79 -1.07
CA GLU A 311 -28.54 17.35 -2.41
C GLU A 311 -28.38 15.82 -2.47
N ALA A 312 -27.68 15.22 -1.51
CA ALA A 312 -27.55 13.77 -1.40
C ALA A 312 -28.92 13.07 -1.25
N ALA A 313 -29.84 13.64 -0.48
CA ALA A 313 -31.20 13.12 -0.31
C ALA A 313 -32.07 13.25 -1.58
N THR A 314 -31.73 14.15 -2.52
CA THR A 314 -32.41 14.23 -3.83
C THR A 314 -31.89 13.18 -4.81
N LEU A 315 -30.58 12.89 -4.81
CA LEU A 315 -29.97 11.80 -5.58
C LEU A 315 -30.43 10.42 -5.06
N GLY A 316 -30.55 10.26 -3.75
CA GLY A 316 -31.04 9.03 -3.10
C GLY A 316 -32.50 8.68 -3.39
N ARG A 317 -33.34 9.59 -3.89
CA ARG A 317 -34.74 9.29 -4.30
C ARG A 317 -34.85 8.48 -5.59
N GLN A 318 -33.74 8.27 -6.31
CA GLN A 318 -33.65 7.30 -7.40
C GLN A 318 -33.04 5.95 -6.96
N ALA A 319 -32.67 5.80 -5.68
CA ALA A 319 -32.05 4.61 -5.14
C ALA A 319 -33.04 3.80 -4.27
N ILE A 320 -33.02 2.47 -4.44
CA ILE A 320 -33.71 1.50 -3.59
C ILE A 320 -33.05 1.55 -2.19
N PRO A 321 -33.81 1.58 -1.08
CA PRO A 321 -33.23 1.78 0.24
C PRO A 321 -32.41 0.57 0.71
N VAL A 322 -31.20 0.84 1.21
CA VAL A 322 -30.40 -0.10 1.99
C VAL A 322 -30.69 0.14 3.47
N ASN A 323 -31.16 -0.90 4.15
CA ASN A 323 -31.36 -0.91 5.59
C ASN A 323 -30.01 -1.19 6.27
N LEU A 324 -29.33 -0.14 6.71
CA LEU A 324 -28.09 -0.25 7.50
C LEU A 324 -28.45 -0.48 8.97
N ALA A 325 -28.61 -1.75 9.34
CA ALA A 325 -28.53 -2.17 10.72
C ALA A 325 -27.25 -3.02 10.87
N TYR A 326 -26.21 -2.42 11.43
CA TYR A 326 -25.08 -3.19 11.93
C TYR A 326 -25.52 -3.87 13.23
N PRO A 327 -25.44 -5.20 13.35
CA PRO A 327 -25.38 -5.80 14.68
C PRO A 327 -24.03 -5.41 15.28
N GLU A 328 -24.06 -4.74 16.43
CA GLU A 328 -22.89 -4.63 17.29
C GLU A 328 -22.38 -6.05 17.56
N THR A 329 -21.15 -6.34 17.16
CA THR A 329 -20.44 -7.52 17.66
C THR A 329 -20.14 -7.26 19.13
N PRO A 330 -20.62 -8.11 20.06
CA PRO A 330 -20.20 -8.00 21.44
C PRO A 330 -18.69 -8.24 21.46
N ALA A 331 -17.95 -7.28 22.02
CA ALA A 331 -16.56 -7.51 22.37
C ALA A 331 -16.49 -8.81 23.17
N ALA A 332 -15.65 -9.75 22.72
CA ALA A 332 -15.33 -10.91 23.52
C ALA A 332 -14.89 -10.41 24.91
N ALA A 333 -15.68 -10.77 25.92
CA ALA A 333 -15.38 -10.46 27.31
C ALA A 333 -14.18 -11.32 27.73
N GLU A 334 -12.99 -10.85 27.38
CA GLU A 334 -11.81 -11.18 28.17
C GLU A 334 -11.86 -10.34 29.44
N ASP A 335 -11.63 -11.02 30.56
CA ASP A 335 -11.67 -10.50 31.91
C ASP A 335 -10.60 -9.40 32.07
N ARG A 336 -10.96 -8.16 31.71
CA ARG A 336 -10.05 -7.02 31.69
C ARG A 336 -9.96 -6.43 33.08
N LEU A 337 -8.75 -6.49 33.65
CA LEU A 337 -8.24 -5.39 34.44
C LEU A 337 -8.48 -4.10 33.65
N ILE A 338 -9.35 -3.22 34.15
CA ILE A 338 -9.60 -1.90 33.56
C ILE A 338 -8.28 -1.14 33.60
N ASP A 339 -7.59 -1.04 32.46
CA ASP A 339 -6.42 -0.18 32.29
C ASP A 339 -6.91 1.26 32.04
N PRO A 340 -6.66 2.21 32.96
CA PRO A 340 -7.03 3.62 32.77
C PRO A 340 -6.41 4.26 31.53
N LEU A 341 -5.37 3.65 30.95
CA LEU A 341 -4.77 4.08 29.69
C LEU A 341 -5.66 3.77 28.48
N ALA A 342 -6.43 2.69 28.51
CA ALA A 342 -7.28 2.27 27.39
C ALA A 342 -8.45 3.23 27.13
N GLU A 343 -8.96 3.91 28.17
CA GLU A 343 -10.00 4.94 28.05
C GLU A 343 -9.49 6.25 27.41
N ARG A 344 -8.17 6.46 27.32
CA ARG A 344 -7.55 7.67 26.75
C ARG A 344 -7.15 7.53 25.28
N ILE A 345 -7.23 6.32 24.72
CA ILE A 345 -6.84 6.03 23.33
C ILE A 345 -7.98 6.41 22.40
N THR A 346 -7.75 7.39 21.54
CA THR A 346 -8.77 7.89 20.61
C THR A 346 -8.60 7.32 19.18
N ALA A 347 -9.47 7.70 18.24
CA ALA A 347 -9.32 7.30 16.83
C ALA A 347 -8.08 7.96 16.20
N CYS A 348 -7.80 9.22 16.55
CA CYS A 348 -6.61 9.96 16.15
C CYS A 348 -5.33 9.24 16.57
N ASP A 349 -5.26 8.69 17.79
CA ASP A 349 -4.09 7.92 18.23
C ASP A 349 -3.78 6.78 17.27
N ARG A 350 -4.80 6.00 16.93
CA ARG A 350 -4.64 4.79 16.09
C ARG A 350 -4.25 5.13 14.66
N LEU A 351 -4.71 6.26 14.14
CA LEU A 351 -4.53 6.63 12.74
C LEU A 351 -3.34 7.57 12.51
N ALA A 352 -2.94 8.36 13.51
CA ALA A 352 -2.02 9.48 13.33
C ALA A 352 -0.80 9.49 14.25
N ALA A 353 -0.71 8.61 15.27
CA ALA A 353 0.46 8.55 16.15
C ALA A 353 1.76 8.34 15.35
N GLY A 354 2.81 9.10 15.68
CA GLY A 354 4.11 8.97 15.04
C GLY A 354 4.86 7.73 15.54
N ASN A 355 5.39 6.90 14.63
CA ASN A 355 6.19 5.72 15.02
C ASN A 355 7.50 6.07 15.77
N ARG A 356 7.98 7.30 15.64
CA ARG A 356 9.16 7.84 16.34
C ARG A 356 8.83 8.78 17.50
N ASP A 357 7.55 8.98 17.79
CA ASP A 357 7.11 9.84 18.89
C ASP A 357 7.31 9.10 20.22
N PRO A 358 8.14 9.60 21.16
CA PRO A 358 8.39 8.93 22.44
C PRO A 358 7.20 9.00 23.41
N LEU A 359 6.23 9.90 23.17
CA LEU A 359 5.06 10.10 24.04
C LEU A 359 3.81 9.38 23.52
N ARG A 360 3.91 8.60 22.44
CA ARG A 360 2.80 7.83 21.88
C ARG A 360 2.28 6.79 22.89
N ILE A 361 0.97 6.59 22.91
CA ILE A 361 0.29 5.60 23.77
C ILE A 361 -0.17 4.35 23.00
N VAL A 362 -0.01 4.35 21.68
CA VAL A 362 -0.28 3.23 20.78
C VAL A 362 0.89 3.03 19.81
N PRO A 363 1.00 1.88 19.12
CA PRO A 363 1.92 1.73 17.99
C PRO A 363 1.72 2.87 16.99
N GLY A 364 2.81 3.51 16.57
CA GLY A 364 2.71 4.62 15.63
C GLY A 364 2.58 4.16 14.18
N VAL A 365 1.90 4.98 13.38
CA VAL A 365 1.66 4.77 11.95
C VAL A 365 2.83 5.40 11.16
N PRO A 366 3.64 4.64 10.41
CA PRO A 366 4.65 5.22 9.51
C PRO A 366 4.02 6.18 8.50
N LEU A 367 4.76 7.22 8.06
CA LEU A 367 4.22 8.20 7.09
C LEU A 367 3.70 7.54 5.81
N GLN A 368 4.35 6.47 5.38
CA GLN A 368 3.99 5.67 4.20
C GLN A 368 2.61 5.00 4.29
N ARG A 369 2.12 4.78 5.52
CA ARG A 369 0.83 4.14 5.80
C ARG A 369 -0.19 5.11 6.40
N LEU A 370 0.20 6.38 6.57
CA LEU A 370 -0.67 7.41 7.09
C LEU A 370 -1.67 7.78 5.99
N ASP A 371 -2.95 7.45 6.19
CA ASP A 371 -4.03 8.06 5.42
C ASP A 371 -4.28 9.45 6.01
N ALA A 372 -3.80 10.49 5.33
CA ALA A 372 -3.92 11.84 5.84
C ALA A 372 -5.38 12.27 5.99
N GLN A 373 -6.30 11.79 5.16
CA GLN A 373 -7.69 12.21 5.21
C GLN A 373 -8.39 11.60 6.42
N GLU A 374 -8.33 10.28 6.57
CA GLU A 374 -8.92 9.59 7.73
C GLU A 374 -8.30 10.08 9.03
N ALA A 375 -6.98 10.30 9.06
CA ALA A 375 -6.29 10.85 10.22
C ALA A 375 -6.77 12.28 10.55
N ILE A 376 -6.91 13.17 9.56
CA ILE A 376 -7.44 14.53 9.79
C ILE A 376 -8.87 14.46 10.32
N LEU A 377 -9.73 13.61 9.75
CA LEU A 377 -11.11 13.44 10.24
C LEU A 377 -11.14 12.90 11.67
N ALA A 378 -10.36 11.87 11.99
CA ALA A 378 -10.31 11.34 13.34
C ALA A 378 -9.79 12.38 14.35
N CYS A 379 -8.66 13.03 14.04
CA CYS A 379 -8.04 14.01 14.93
C CYS A 379 -8.88 15.27 15.13
N THR A 380 -9.54 15.78 14.10
CA THR A 380 -10.43 16.94 14.26
C THR A 380 -11.68 16.62 15.07
N GLY A 381 -12.22 15.39 14.96
CA GLY A 381 -13.33 14.93 15.80
C GLY A 381 -12.92 14.78 17.27
N ASP A 382 -11.78 14.12 17.52
CA ASP A 382 -11.27 13.96 18.90
C ASP A 382 -10.89 15.30 19.54
N LEU A 383 -10.33 16.23 18.77
CA LEU A 383 -10.02 17.60 19.24
C LEU A 383 -11.29 18.44 19.48
N ALA A 384 -12.42 18.16 18.82
CA ALA A 384 -13.68 18.84 19.14
C ALA A 384 -14.12 18.54 20.59
N ALA A 385 -13.86 17.32 21.07
CA ALA A 385 -14.08 16.93 22.46
C ALA A 385 -12.94 17.36 23.40
N HIS A 386 -11.70 17.40 22.90
CA HIS A 386 -10.49 17.65 23.70
C HIS A 386 -9.55 18.68 23.04
N PRO A 387 -9.96 19.96 22.94
CA PRO A 387 -9.31 20.96 22.06
C PRO A 387 -7.87 21.32 22.44
N ASP A 388 -7.51 21.12 23.71
CA ASP A 388 -6.21 21.51 24.25
C ASP A 388 -5.23 20.34 24.43
N GLU A 389 -5.58 19.13 24.02
CA GLU A 389 -4.74 17.95 24.21
C GLU A 389 -3.50 18.02 23.28
N PRO A 390 -2.29 18.26 23.82
CA PRO A 390 -1.10 18.51 23.01
C PRO A 390 -0.72 17.33 22.10
N ARG A 391 -1.01 16.11 22.55
CA ARG A 391 -0.80 14.89 21.76
C ARG A 391 -1.66 14.90 20.50
N LEU A 392 -2.95 15.17 20.63
CA LEU A 392 -3.89 15.20 19.50
C LEU A 392 -3.56 16.35 18.53
N LEU A 393 -3.17 17.52 19.06
CA LEU A 393 -2.72 18.67 18.27
C LEU A 393 -1.49 18.32 17.40
N TYR A 394 -0.50 17.63 17.98
CA TYR A 394 0.67 17.17 17.24
C TYR A 394 0.31 16.11 16.18
N GLN A 395 -0.55 15.15 16.52
CA GLN A 395 -0.99 14.11 15.59
C GLN A 395 -1.76 14.70 14.40
N LEU A 396 -2.62 15.70 14.62
CA LEU A 396 -3.26 16.45 13.55
C LEU A 396 -2.23 17.21 12.70
N ALA A 397 -1.29 17.91 13.33
CA ALA A 397 -0.23 18.63 12.61
C ALA A 397 0.59 17.71 11.70
N ARG A 398 0.87 16.49 12.17
CA ARG A 398 1.56 15.45 11.39
C ARG A 398 0.74 15.00 10.18
N ALA A 399 -0.57 14.76 10.35
CA ALA A 399 -1.45 14.39 9.24
C ALA A 399 -1.58 15.51 8.19
N LEU A 400 -1.72 16.76 8.65
CA LEU A 400 -1.75 17.93 7.79
C LEU A 400 -0.44 18.15 7.04
N SER A 401 0.70 17.92 7.70
CA SER A 401 2.02 17.95 7.06
C SER A 401 2.13 16.90 5.95
N HIS A 402 1.57 15.71 6.14
CA HIS A 402 1.57 14.67 5.11
C HIS A 402 0.66 15.04 3.93
N ALA A 403 -0.47 15.72 4.19
CA ALA A 403 -1.34 16.29 3.16
C ALA A 403 -0.82 17.61 2.54
N GLU A 404 0.41 18.03 2.85
CA GLU A 404 1.01 19.30 2.41
C GLU A 404 0.21 20.56 2.77
N ARG A 405 -0.63 20.49 3.81
CA ARG A 405 -1.40 21.62 4.34
C ARG A 405 -0.56 22.43 5.33
N TRP A 406 0.54 22.99 4.82
CA TRP A 406 1.65 23.51 5.63
C TRP A 406 1.26 24.62 6.62
N ARG A 407 0.34 25.52 6.25
CA ARG A 407 -0.11 26.60 7.16
C ARG A 407 -0.82 26.04 8.39
N GLU A 408 -1.70 25.07 8.16
CA GLU A 408 -2.44 24.40 9.22
C GLU A 408 -1.49 23.55 10.06
N ALA A 409 -0.66 22.73 9.41
CA ALA A 409 0.36 21.92 10.09
C ALA A 409 1.24 22.77 11.03
N SER A 410 1.73 23.93 10.55
CA SER A 410 2.53 24.85 11.37
C SER A 410 1.73 25.43 12.54
N HIS A 411 0.45 25.74 12.36
CA HIS A 411 -0.40 26.28 13.42
C HIS A 411 -0.61 25.26 14.53
N PHE A 412 -1.07 24.05 14.19
CA PHE A 412 -1.32 22.98 15.16
C PHE A 412 -0.04 22.49 15.84
N ALA A 413 1.08 22.39 15.10
CA ALA A 413 2.37 22.08 15.70
C ALA A 413 2.83 23.19 16.66
N GLY A 414 2.55 24.45 16.36
CA GLY A 414 2.76 25.58 17.27
C GLY A 414 2.01 25.42 18.58
N LEU A 415 0.70 25.14 18.51
CA LEU A 415 -0.15 24.92 19.69
C LEU A 415 0.33 23.74 20.55
N ALA A 416 0.74 22.63 19.91
CA ALA A 416 1.30 21.47 20.61
C ALA A 416 2.65 21.81 21.27
N ALA A 417 3.52 22.56 20.58
CA ALA A 417 4.83 22.96 21.08
C ALA A 417 4.72 23.92 22.27
N GLU A 418 3.81 24.90 22.24
CA GLU A 418 3.52 25.80 23.36
C GLU A 418 3.08 25.06 24.62
N ARG A 419 2.40 23.92 24.45
CA ARG A 419 1.99 23.00 25.51
C ARG A 419 3.08 21.99 25.90
N GLY A 420 4.28 22.12 25.34
CA GLY A 420 5.45 21.34 25.71
C GLY A 420 5.59 20.00 24.99
N TYR A 421 4.86 19.74 23.90
CA TYR A 421 5.00 18.49 23.15
C TYR A 421 6.35 18.45 22.41
N PRO A 422 7.29 17.54 22.75
CA PRO A 422 8.67 17.62 22.25
C PRO A 422 8.79 17.46 20.74
N ASP A 423 8.04 16.52 20.14
CA ASP A 423 8.12 16.22 18.71
C ASP A 423 7.44 17.27 17.83
N ALA A 424 6.58 18.13 18.40
CA ALA A 424 6.04 19.27 17.70
C ALA A 424 7.15 20.28 17.32
N TYR A 425 8.14 20.46 18.20
CA TYR A 425 9.34 21.25 17.87
C TYR A 425 10.17 20.62 16.75
N ALA A 426 10.24 19.28 16.69
CA ALA A 426 10.96 18.58 15.62
C ALA A 426 10.29 18.80 14.26
N LEU A 427 8.95 18.75 14.21
CA LEU A 427 8.17 19.04 13.01
C LEU A 427 8.35 20.50 12.55
N LEU A 428 8.17 21.48 13.46
CA LEU A 428 8.36 22.90 13.15
C LEU A 428 9.79 23.19 12.66
N ALA A 429 10.79 22.56 13.27
CA ALA A 429 12.18 22.71 12.88
C ALA A 429 12.44 22.16 11.47
N TRP A 430 11.90 20.99 11.15
CA TRP A 430 12.00 20.41 9.81
C TRP A 430 11.32 21.29 8.76
N MET A 431 10.12 21.80 9.06
CA MET A 431 9.43 22.76 8.18
C MET A 431 10.27 24.02 7.95
N SER A 432 10.90 24.56 9.01
CA SER A 432 11.79 25.71 8.92
C SER A 432 13.11 25.41 8.20
N ALA A 433 13.59 24.17 8.21
CA ALA A 433 14.83 23.77 7.53
C ALA A 433 14.63 23.67 6.02
N GLU A 434 13.51 23.05 5.60
CA GLU A 434 13.18 22.78 4.20
C GLU A 434 12.38 23.91 3.52
N GLY A 435 11.83 24.84 4.31
CA GLY A 435 10.98 25.92 3.79
C GLY A 435 9.54 25.48 3.49
N HIS A 436 9.00 24.53 4.25
CA HIS A 436 7.61 24.09 4.10
C HIS A 436 6.65 25.04 4.83
N GLY A 437 5.90 25.83 4.08
CA GLY A 437 4.93 26.80 4.62
C GLY A 437 5.55 28.06 5.24
N VAL A 438 6.89 28.14 5.29
CA VAL A 438 7.70 29.27 5.77
C VAL A 438 8.95 29.41 4.90
N GLU A 439 9.65 30.54 4.96
CA GLU A 439 10.97 30.64 4.34
C GLU A 439 11.98 29.73 5.08
N ALA A 440 12.88 29.10 4.33
CA ALA A 440 13.91 28.25 4.92
C ALA A 440 14.89 29.09 5.77
N GLU A 441 14.97 28.78 7.05
CA GLU A 441 15.78 29.49 8.03
C GLU A 441 16.59 28.51 8.90
N PRO A 442 17.83 28.15 8.49
CA PRO A 442 18.63 27.13 9.18
C PRO A 442 18.85 27.41 10.68
N ARG A 443 19.07 28.68 11.05
CA ARG A 443 19.28 29.07 12.46
C ARG A 443 18.01 28.88 13.30
N ARG A 444 16.85 29.18 12.72
CA ARG A 444 15.55 28.97 13.37
C ARG A 444 15.25 27.48 13.53
N ALA A 445 15.53 26.68 12.50
CA ALA A 445 15.41 25.22 12.57
C ALA A 445 16.25 24.64 13.71
N VAL A 446 17.53 25.05 13.83
CA VAL A 446 18.40 24.57 14.92
C VAL A 446 17.91 25.04 16.29
N ALA A 447 17.39 26.26 16.43
CA ALA A 447 16.80 26.72 17.69
C ALA A 447 15.59 25.85 18.12
N LEU A 448 14.72 25.51 17.17
CA LEU A 448 13.57 24.64 17.40
C LEU A 448 14.01 23.19 17.72
N TRP A 449 14.97 22.62 16.97
CA TRP A 449 15.53 21.29 17.30
C TRP A 449 16.20 21.28 18.68
N ARG A 450 16.92 22.34 19.06
CA ARG A 450 17.48 22.44 20.41
C ARG A 450 16.39 22.37 21.48
N ARG A 451 15.30 23.12 21.29
CA ARG A 451 14.19 23.10 22.24
C ARG A 451 13.51 21.73 22.33
N GLY A 452 13.24 21.08 21.20
CA GLY A 452 12.69 19.72 21.16
C GLY A 452 13.65 18.70 21.79
N ALA A 453 14.96 18.84 21.56
CA ALA A 453 15.97 17.94 22.08
C ALA A 453 16.11 18.01 23.62
N GLU A 454 16.03 19.22 24.17
CA GLU A 454 15.97 19.48 25.62
C GLU A 454 14.72 18.85 26.26
N LEU A 455 13.58 18.89 25.55
CA LEU A 455 12.32 18.29 25.99
C LEU A 455 12.22 16.78 25.75
N GLY A 456 13.23 16.16 25.13
CA GLY A 456 13.31 14.71 25.00
C GLY A 456 13.06 14.13 23.61
N SER A 457 12.80 14.95 22.59
CA SER A 457 12.55 14.45 21.22
C SER A 457 13.79 13.75 20.63
N PRO A 458 13.72 12.44 20.33
CA PRO A 458 14.81 11.71 19.68
C PRO A 458 15.09 12.24 18.28
N ASN A 459 14.04 12.59 17.53
CA ASN A 459 14.13 13.20 16.20
C ASN A 459 14.88 14.54 16.25
N ALA A 460 14.54 15.41 17.20
CA ALA A 460 15.20 16.70 17.36
C ALA A 460 16.67 16.53 17.75
N ARG A 461 17.00 15.59 18.63
CA ARG A 461 18.39 15.27 18.99
C ARG A 461 19.20 14.78 17.80
N ALA A 462 18.66 13.88 16.98
CA ALA A 462 19.36 13.38 15.80
C ALA A 462 19.61 14.49 14.77
N ASN A 463 18.62 15.35 14.52
CA ASN A 463 18.79 16.48 13.60
C ASN A 463 19.75 17.54 14.14
N LEU A 464 19.75 17.80 15.45
CA LEU A 464 20.73 18.68 16.07
C LEU A 464 22.15 18.10 15.96
N GLY A 465 22.30 16.78 16.11
CA GLY A 465 23.55 16.08 15.86
C GLY A 465 24.07 16.26 14.44
N ARG A 466 23.20 16.08 13.44
CA ARG A 466 23.51 16.35 12.01
C ARG A 466 23.87 17.81 11.77
N SER A 467 23.15 18.73 12.41
CA SER A 467 23.41 20.17 12.26
C SER A 467 24.83 20.54 12.69
N TYR A 468 25.29 20.03 13.84
CA TYR A 468 26.67 20.22 14.28
C TYR A 468 27.71 19.45 13.45
N ARG A 469 27.36 18.29 12.88
CA ARG A 469 28.26 17.54 12.00
C ARG A 469 28.50 18.28 10.69
N ASP A 470 27.43 18.80 10.09
CA ASP A 470 27.43 19.32 8.72
C ASP A 470 27.56 20.86 8.67
N GLY A 471 27.46 21.55 9.81
CA GLY A 471 27.52 23.01 9.89
C GLY A 471 26.21 23.69 9.45
N PHE A 472 25.08 23.00 9.56
CA PHE A 472 23.78 23.54 9.18
C PHE A 472 23.22 24.43 10.29
N GLY A 473 23.15 25.74 10.05
CA GLY A 473 22.59 26.71 11.01
C GLY A 473 23.43 26.95 12.28
N VAL A 474 24.51 26.19 12.49
CA VAL A 474 25.48 26.29 13.59
C VAL A 474 26.89 25.99 13.07
N ASP A 475 27.91 26.39 13.83
CA ASP A 475 29.29 26.03 13.51
C ASP A 475 29.52 24.53 13.70
N VAL A 476 30.41 23.96 12.89
CA VAL A 476 30.75 22.52 12.94
C VAL A 476 31.38 22.18 14.30
N SER A 477 30.84 21.17 14.97
CA SER A 477 31.35 20.65 16.24
C SER A 477 31.08 19.14 16.36
N MET A 478 32.10 18.32 16.06
CA MET A 478 32.00 16.87 16.22
C MET A 478 31.73 16.42 17.67
N PRO A 479 32.29 17.05 18.72
CA PRO A 479 31.93 16.73 20.11
C PRO A 479 30.43 16.91 20.40
N ASP A 480 29.83 18.02 19.94
CA ASP A 480 28.39 18.26 20.10
C ASP A 480 27.57 17.31 19.25
N ALA A 481 27.98 17.06 18.00
CA ALA A 481 27.33 16.08 17.13
C ALA A 481 27.26 14.70 17.79
N LEU A 482 28.39 14.21 18.30
CA LEU A 482 28.46 12.94 19.02
C LEU A 482 27.61 12.94 20.29
N HIS A 483 27.59 14.02 21.05
CA HIS A 483 26.75 14.13 22.24
C HIS A 483 25.26 13.94 21.89
N TRP A 484 24.77 14.68 20.89
CA TRP A 484 23.37 14.64 20.48
C TRP A 484 22.98 13.33 19.81
N PHE A 485 23.84 12.76 18.96
CA PHE A 485 23.60 11.44 18.38
C PHE A 485 23.51 10.35 19.45
N ARG A 486 24.38 10.37 20.47
CA ARG A 486 24.32 9.39 21.58
C ARG A 486 23.01 9.49 22.32
N LEU A 487 22.58 10.70 22.67
CA LEU A 487 21.29 10.90 23.34
C LEU A 487 20.13 10.42 22.48
N ALA A 488 20.12 10.73 21.18
CA ALA A 488 19.09 10.28 20.26
C ALA A 488 19.00 8.74 20.20
N ALA A 489 20.14 8.07 19.98
CA ALA A 489 20.23 6.62 19.87
C ALA A 489 19.78 5.91 21.16
N LEU A 490 20.20 6.41 22.32
CA LEU A 490 19.81 5.86 23.63
C LEU A 490 18.33 6.09 23.97
N THR A 491 17.66 7.02 23.30
CA THR A 491 16.20 7.24 23.41
C THR A 491 15.40 6.65 22.25
N GLY A 492 15.99 5.70 21.52
CA GLY A 492 15.28 4.89 20.53
C GLY A 492 15.37 5.38 19.08
N GLU A 493 16.18 6.40 18.77
CA GLU A 493 16.36 6.85 17.38
C GLU A 493 17.39 5.99 16.65
N MET A 494 16.91 5.00 15.90
CA MET A 494 17.75 4.03 15.20
C MET A 494 18.70 4.67 14.17
N ILE A 495 18.29 5.76 13.50
CA ILE A 495 19.14 6.44 12.51
C ILE A 495 20.38 7.04 13.19
N ALA A 496 20.23 7.55 14.42
CA ALA A 496 21.37 8.09 15.17
C ALA A 496 22.37 6.98 15.57
N ALA A 497 21.87 5.77 15.86
CA ALA A 497 22.73 4.60 16.09
C ALA A 497 23.50 4.21 14.81
N ASP A 498 22.84 4.22 13.66
CA ASP A 498 23.50 4.00 12.35
C ASP A 498 24.55 5.06 12.04
N ASP A 499 24.23 6.33 12.25
CA ASP A 499 25.14 7.47 12.06
C ASP A 499 26.39 7.32 12.95
N LEU A 500 26.21 6.98 14.23
CA LEU A 500 27.33 6.71 15.15
C LEU A 500 28.18 5.53 14.69
N GLY A 501 27.54 4.42 14.30
CA GLY A 501 28.24 3.25 13.78
C GLY A 501 29.08 3.60 12.54
N ASN A 502 28.51 4.38 11.62
CA ASN A 502 29.20 4.84 10.42
C ASN A 502 30.38 5.78 10.73
N LEU A 503 30.22 6.71 11.67
CA LEU A 503 31.29 7.63 12.08
C LEU A 503 32.49 6.87 12.65
N TYR A 504 32.26 5.93 13.57
CA TYR A 504 33.34 5.11 14.14
C TYR A 504 33.91 4.10 13.14
N LYS A 505 33.12 3.61 12.18
CA LYS A 505 33.62 2.71 11.13
C LYS A 505 34.57 3.43 10.16
N LYS A 506 34.20 4.63 9.69
CA LYS A 506 34.96 5.35 8.65
C LYS A 506 36.20 6.07 9.19
N GLY A 507 36.11 6.63 10.39
CA GLY A 507 37.20 7.45 10.95
C GLY A 507 37.39 8.80 10.25
N GLU A 508 36.39 9.26 9.49
CA GLU A 508 36.39 10.56 8.81
C GLU A 508 35.77 11.58 9.78
N SER A 509 36.58 12.43 10.42
CA SER A 509 36.23 13.46 11.44
C SER A 509 36.34 13.03 12.91
N ILE A 510 36.43 11.72 13.20
CA ILE A 510 36.80 11.17 14.52
C ILE A 510 37.74 9.98 14.31
N ALA A 511 38.48 9.55 15.33
CA ALA A 511 39.30 8.34 15.21
C ALA A 511 38.41 7.11 14.95
N ALA A 512 38.79 6.28 13.98
CA ALA A 512 38.11 5.02 13.71
C ALA A 512 38.17 4.09 14.93
N ASP A 513 37.05 3.48 15.26
CA ASP A 513 36.91 2.51 16.35
C ASP A 513 35.87 1.44 15.93
N PRO A 514 36.29 0.42 15.18
CA PRO A 514 35.40 -0.64 14.70
C PRO A 514 34.65 -1.38 15.81
N ALA A 515 35.21 -1.48 17.02
CA ALA A 515 34.54 -2.09 18.16
C ALA A 515 33.36 -1.22 18.62
N LYS A 516 33.53 0.10 18.73
CA LYS A 516 32.39 1.00 18.98
C LYS A 516 31.39 0.98 17.84
N ALA A 517 31.84 0.87 16.59
CA ALA A 517 30.93 0.76 15.45
C ALA A 517 30.03 -0.47 15.57
N LEU A 518 30.59 -1.62 15.96
CA LEU A 518 29.85 -2.84 16.25
C LEU A 518 28.79 -2.62 17.35
N ASP A 519 29.15 -1.98 18.46
CA ASP A 519 28.22 -1.69 19.56
C ASP A 519 27.03 -0.82 19.10
N TRP A 520 27.29 0.24 18.33
CA TRP A 520 26.25 1.12 17.82
C TRP A 520 25.36 0.44 16.78
N TYR A 521 25.93 -0.39 15.88
CA TYR A 521 25.10 -1.15 14.95
C TYR A 521 24.27 -2.23 15.66
N ASN A 522 24.77 -2.86 16.72
CA ASN A 522 23.98 -3.77 17.56
C ASN A 522 22.79 -3.05 18.20
N LEU A 523 23.00 -1.83 18.73
CA LEU A 523 21.90 -1.01 19.24
C LEU A 523 20.89 -0.69 18.12
N GLY A 524 21.34 -0.22 16.96
CA GLY A 524 20.48 0.06 15.82
C GLY A 524 19.66 -1.16 15.37
N ALA A 525 20.27 -2.34 15.32
CA ALA A 525 19.59 -3.58 14.99
C ALA A 525 18.56 -3.99 16.05
N SER A 526 18.83 -3.77 17.33
CA SER A 526 17.87 -4.00 18.42
C SER A 526 16.65 -3.07 18.37
N LEU A 527 16.82 -1.88 17.77
CA LEU A 527 15.75 -0.91 17.51
C LEU A 527 15.04 -1.16 16.17
N GLY A 528 15.43 -2.19 15.41
CA GLY A 528 14.81 -2.55 14.12
C GLY A 528 15.44 -1.90 12.88
N SER A 529 16.60 -1.26 12.97
CA SER A 529 17.25 -0.71 11.77
C SER A 529 17.83 -1.81 10.88
N SER A 530 17.22 -1.97 9.71
CA SER A 530 17.70 -2.89 8.66
C SER A 530 19.04 -2.44 8.05
N ASN A 531 19.39 -1.15 8.13
CA ASN A 531 20.70 -0.63 7.75
C ASN A 531 21.79 -1.05 8.74
N ALA A 532 21.50 -0.98 10.05
CA ALA A 532 22.42 -1.46 11.08
C ALA A 532 22.68 -2.95 10.90
N MET A 533 21.62 -3.74 10.69
CA MET A 533 21.74 -5.18 10.41
C MET A 533 22.61 -5.45 9.17
N THR A 534 22.42 -4.71 8.07
CA THR A 534 23.26 -4.85 6.87
C THR A 534 24.73 -4.50 7.15
N ASN A 535 24.98 -3.48 7.97
CA ASN A 535 26.33 -3.11 8.39
C ASN A 535 26.96 -4.15 9.31
N LEU A 536 26.22 -4.74 10.26
CA LEU A 536 26.66 -5.88 11.08
C LEU A 536 27.07 -7.04 10.19
N GLY A 537 26.24 -7.39 9.20
CA GLY A 537 26.57 -8.44 8.23
C GLY A 537 27.88 -8.15 7.49
N SER A 538 28.19 -6.89 7.21
CA SER A 538 29.46 -6.49 6.58
C SER A 538 30.64 -6.58 7.56
N LEU A 539 30.47 -6.17 8.82
CA LEU A 539 31.54 -6.28 9.84
C LEU A 539 31.94 -7.75 10.06
N TYR A 540 30.98 -8.65 10.21
CA TYR A 540 31.24 -10.09 10.35
C TYR A 540 31.82 -10.73 9.08
N ARG A 541 31.38 -10.29 7.89
CA ARG A 541 31.94 -10.79 6.61
C ARG A 541 33.42 -10.41 6.46
N ASP A 542 33.76 -9.17 6.83
CA ASP A 542 35.09 -8.61 6.59
C ASP A 542 36.05 -8.77 7.78
N GLY A 543 35.55 -9.15 8.97
CA GLY A 543 36.33 -9.26 10.20
C GLY A 543 36.77 -7.90 10.76
N VAL A 544 35.92 -6.88 10.65
CA VAL A 544 36.24 -5.49 11.04
C VAL A 544 35.65 -5.20 12.42
N GLY A 545 36.51 -5.07 13.44
CA GLY A 545 36.10 -4.88 14.83
C GLY A 545 35.53 -6.12 15.52
N VAL A 546 35.44 -7.23 14.78
CA VAL A 546 34.96 -8.54 15.22
C VAL A 546 35.69 -9.64 14.44
N GLU A 547 35.74 -10.86 14.97
CA GLU A 547 36.25 -12.00 14.21
C GLU A 547 35.36 -12.27 12.98
N ARG A 548 36.00 -12.69 11.88
CA ARG A 548 35.28 -12.99 10.64
C ARG A 548 34.38 -14.21 10.83
N ASP A 549 33.07 -14.05 10.62
CA ASP A 549 32.08 -15.11 10.76
C ASP A 549 31.03 -15.01 9.63
N ALA A 550 31.14 -15.91 8.65
CA ALA A 550 30.22 -15.95 7.50
C ALA A 550 28.78 -16.33 7.89
N ARG A 551 28.60 -17.13 8.95
CA ARG A 551 27.27 -17.53 9.43
C ARG A 551 26.56 -16.35 10.08
N MET A 552 27.27 -15.58 10.91
CA MET A 552 26.74 -14.34 11.48
C MET A 552 26.49 -13.28 10.40
N ALA A 553 27.36 -13.19 9.39
CA ALA A 553 27.14 -12.32 8.26
C ALA A 553 25.82 -12.68 7.53
N LYS A 554 25.63 -13.96 7.20
CA LYS A 554 24.41 -14.49 6.58
C LYS A 554 23.16 -14.16 7.41
N HIS A 555 23.17 -14.48 8.71
CA HIS A 555 22.07 -14.21 9.64
C HIS A 555 21.63 -12.74 9.62
N TRP A 556 22.58 -11.80 9.68
CA TRP A 556 22.25 -10.38 9.69
C TRP A 556 21.76 -9.87 8.33
N TYR A 557 22.27 -10.39 7.22
CA TYR A 557 21.74 -10.03 5.89
C TYR A 557 20.33 -10.58 5.65
N GLU A 558 20.03 -11.80 6.10
CA GLU A 558 18.69 -12.38 6.03
C GLU A 558 17.69 -11.51 6.79
N ARG A 559 17.97 -11.22 8.07
CA ARG A 559 17.11 -10.34 8.88
C ARG A 559 16.93 -8.96 8.27
N ALA A 560 18.00 -8.34 7.77
CA ALA A 560 17.90 -7.05 7.10
C ALA A 560 17.04 -7.12 5.82
N SER A 561 17.12 -8.23 5.08
CA SER A 561 16.31 -8.47 3.88
C SER A 561 14.83 -8.64 4.22
N ASP A 562 14.51 -9.33 5.31
CA ASP A 562 13.14 -9.51 5.80
C ASP A 562 12.53 -8.17 6.21
N GLU A 563 13.33 -7.30 6.84
CA GLU A 563 13.01 -5.90 7.17
C GLU A 563 13.11 -4.94 5.96
N GLY A 564 12.98 -5.45 4.74
CA GLY A 564 12.87 -4.63 3.53
C GLY A 564 14.15 -3.95 3.02
N ASN A 565 15.33 -4.22 3.59
CA ASN A 565 16.56 -3.53 3.16
C ASN A 565 16.88 -3.83 1.69
N ARG A 566 17.20 -2.78 0.91
CA ARG A 566 17.51 -2.92 -0.53
C ARG A 566 18.91 -3.47 -0.83
N PHE A 567 19.86 -3.34 0.09
CA PHE A 567 21.24 -3.77 -0.09
C PHE A 567 21.51 -5.18 0.45
N ALA A 568 20.78 -5.59 1.49
CA ALA A 568 21.00 -6.87 2.14
C ALA A 568 20.88 -8.10 1.20
N PRO A 569 19.86 -8.21 0.31
CA PRO A 569 19.78 -9.33 -0.63
C PRO A 569 21.02 -9.40 -1.54
N PHE A 570 21.54 -8.25 -1.99
CA PHE A 570 22.74 -8.20 -2.81
C PHE A 570 23.98 -8.72 -2.06
N HIS A 571 24.14 -8.34 -0.80
CA HIS A 571 25.26 -8.81 0.02
C HIS A 571 25.15 -10.30 0.37
N LEU A 572 23.93 -10.78 0.63
CA LEU A 572 23.64 -12.19 0.84
C LEU A 572 23.97 -13.02 -0.41
N ALA A 573 23.49 -12.60 -1.59
CA ALA A 573 23.81 -13.25 -2.86
C ALA A 573 25.32 -13.36 -3.10
N ARG A 574 26.07 -12.29 -2.81
CA ARG A 574 27.54 -12.30 -2.93
C ARG A 574 28.21 -13.25 -1.95
N LEU A 575 27.68 -13.36 -0.73
CA LEU A 575 28.20 -14.28 0.28
C LEU A 575 27.97 -15.74 -0.15
N LEU A 576 26.77 -16.07 -0.63
CA LEU A 576 26.42 -17.41 -1.11
C LEU A 576 27.26 -17.82 -2.33
N LEU A 577 27.47 -16.91 -3.29
CA LEU A 577 28.34 -17.19 -4.44
C LEU A 577 29.81 -17.37 -4.05
N ALA A 578 30.26 -16.75 -2.96
CA ALA A 578 31.62 -16.93 -2.45
C ALA A 578 31.80 -18.26 -1.72
N GLU A 579 30.72 -18.82 -1.18
CA GLU A 579 30.68 -20.15 -0.56
C GLU A 579 30.69 -21.26 -1.62
N ASP A 580 29.72 -21.24 -2.53
CA ASP A 580 29.65 -22.13 -3.69
C ASP A 580 28.87 -21.46 -4.83
N ALA A 581 29.59 -20.99 -5.85
CA ALA A 581 29.00 -20.26 -6.97
C ALA A 581 28.02 -21.11 -7.80
N LYS A 582 28.26 -22.43 -7.92
CA LYS A 582 27.43 -23.30 -8.76
C LYS A 582 26.19 -23.74 -8.00
N ALA A 583 26.34 -24.17 -6.76
CA ALA A 583 25.22 -24.61 -5.92
C ALA A 583 24.23 -23.46 -5.66
N ASN A 584 24.74 -22.24 -5.49
CA ASN A 584 23.92 -21.09 -5.06
C ASN A 584 23.54 -20.12 -6.20
N ALA A 585 23.78 -20.48 -7.47
CA ALA A 585 23.55 -19.58 -8.61
C ALA A 585 22.10 -19.08 -8.72
N VAL A 586 21.12 -19.98 -8.56
CA VAL A 586 19.69 -19.66 -8.66
C VAL A 586 19.22 -18.79 -7.50
N GLU A 587 19.61 -19.15 -6.27
CA GLU A 587 19.28 -18.36 -5.08
C GLU A 587 19.89 -16.96 -5.15
N ALA A 588 21.17 -16.86 -5.53
CA ALA A 588 21.85 -15.59 -5.72
C ALA A 588 21.21 -14.73 -6.82
N LEU A 589 20.75 -15.34 -7.92
CA LEU A 589 20.01 -14.66 -8.97
C LEU A 589 18.72 -14.02 -8.42
N ASN A 590 17.91 -14.79 -7.69
CA ASN A 590 16.67 -14.28 -7.10
C ASN A 590 16.93 -13.12 -6.12
N LEU A 591 17.96 -13.24 -5.29
CA LEU A 591 18.36 -12.19 -4.35
C LEU A 591 18.88 -10.92 -5.07
N PHE A 592 19.61 -11.07 -6.17
CA PHE A 592 20.03 -9.91 -6.98
C PHE A 592 18.86 -9.21 -7.66
N LEU A 593 17.88 -9.97 -8.17
CA LEU A 593 16.63 -9.41 -8.71
C LEU A 593 15.83 -8.69 -7.62
N LEU A 594 15.73 -9.26 -6.42
CA LEU A 594 15.09 -8.62 -5.27
C LEU A 594 15.76 -7.29 -4.92
N ALA A 595 17.09 -7.24 -4.87
CA ALA A 595 17.83 -5.99 -4.63
C ALA A 595 17.55 -4.94 -5.74
N GLY A 596 17.55 -5.36 -7.00
CA GLY A 596 17.20 -4.50 -8.14
C GLY A 596 15.79 -3.91 -8.03
N ASN A 597 14.82 -4.76 -7.72
CA ASN A 597 13.41 -4.37 -7.53
C ASN A 597 13.22 -3.42 -6.35
N ARG A 598 14.04 -3.55 -5.29
CA ARG A 598 14.09 -2.59 -4.16
C ARG A 598 14.92 -1.34 -4.45
N GLY A 599 15.31 -1.12 -5.70
CA GLY A 599 15.97 0.09 -6.15
C GLY A 599 17.50 0.10 -6.05
N PHE A 600 18.13 -1.06 -5.84
CA PHE A 600 19.58 -1.20 -5.94
C PHE A 600 20.00 -1.72 -7.31
N ALA A 601 20.21 -0.79 -8.25
CA ALA A 601 20.45 -1.08 -9.67
C ALA A 601 21.58 -2.08 -9.97
N GLU A 602 22.63 -2.15 -9.13
CA GLU A 602 23.70 -3.14 -9.30
C GLU A 602 23.20 -4.59 -9.15
N GLY A 603 22.08 -4.81 -8.44
CA GLY A 603 21.37 -6.09 -8.41
C GLY A 603 21.01 -6.57 -9.82
N PHE A 604 20.37 -5.72 -10.63
CA PHE A 604 20.04 -6.07 -12.02
C PHE A 604 21.29 -6.35 -12.87
N THR A 605 22.37 -5.58 -12.68
CA THR A 605 23.65 -5.85 -13.37
C THR A 605 24.23 -7.22 -13.01
N ARG A 606 24.12 -7.66 -11.76
CA ARG A 606 24.59 -8.98 -11.34
C ARG A 606 23.69 -10.11 -11.83
N ALA A 607 22.37 -9.91 -11.80
CA ALA A 607 21.41 -10.85 -12.38
C ALA A 607 21.66 -11.05 -13.89
N ALA A 608 21.86 -9.95 -14.63
CA ALA A 608 22.19 -10.00 -16.06
C ALA A 608 23.45 -10.83 -16.35
N LYS A 609 24.48 -10.72 -15.51
CA LYS A 609 25.70 -11.54 -15.66
C LYS A 609 25.43 -13.02 -15.43
N LEU A 610 24.67 -13.37 -14.39
CA LEU A 610 24.31 -14.78 -14.13
C LEU A 610 23.52 -15.39 -15.29
N TYR A 611 22.52 -14.68 -15.84
CA TYR A 611 21.79 -15.16 -17.02
C TYR A 611 22.68 -15.33 -18.26
N ALA A 612 23.67 -14.45 -18.44
CA ALA A 612 24.58 -14.50 -19.58
C ALA A 612 25.63 -15.63 -19.47
N GLU A 613 26.05 -15.94 -18.24
CA GLU A 613 27.11 -16.90 -17.92
C GLU A 613 26.60 -18.31 -17.65
N ALA A 614 25.29 -18.49 -17.46
CA ALA A 614 24.66 -19.81 -17.34
C ALA A 614 24.92 -20.69 -18.60
N GLU A 615 24.93 -22.00 -18.40
CA GLU A 615 25.22 -23.00 -19.45
C GLU A 615 23.94 -23.68 -19.94
N GLY A 616 23.96 -24.17 -21.19
CA GLY A 616 22.88 -24.99 -21.74
C GLY A 616 21.53 -24.27 -21.78
N ALA A 617 20.47 -24.96 -21.33
CA ALA A 617 19.09 -24.46 -21.34
C ALA A 617 18.85 -23.31 -20.35
N ASP A 618 19.73 -23.14 -19.36
CA ASP A 618 19.62 -22.07 -18.35
C ASP A 618 20.20 -20.75 -18.84
N ARG A 619 20.88 -20.75 -20.00
CA ARG A 619 21.42 -19.54 -20.63
C ARG A 619 20.31 -18.71 -21.26
N ARG A 620 20.11 -17.50 -20.77
CA ARG A 620 18.96 -16.64 -21.09
C ARG A 620 19.44 -15.25 -21.52
N LEU A 621 19.91 -15.15 -22.77
CA LEU A 621 20.60 -13.97 -23.27
C LEU A 621 19.68 -12.75 -23.43
N GLU A 622 18.44 -12.96 -23.86
CA GLU A 622 17.45 -11.88 -23.97
C GLU A 622 17.10 -11.29 -22.61
N GLU A 623 16.93 -12.15 -21.60
CA GLU A 623 16.73 -11.74 -20.21
C GLU A 623 17.96 -11.04 -19.64
N ALA A 624 19.16 -11.54 -19.94
CA ALA A 624 20.41 -10.88 -19.58
C ALA A 624 20.47 -9.46 -20.17
N TYR A 625 20.05 -9.29 -21.43
CA TYR A 625 20.03 -7.99 -22.09
C TYR A 625 18.99 -7.07 -21.45
N PHE A 626 17.76 -7.56 -21.25
CA PHE A 626 16.68 -6.85 -20.58
C PHE A 626 17.11 -6.30 -19.21
N PHE A 627 17.65 -7.15 -18.33
CA PHE A 627 18.09 -6.71 -17.00
C PHE A 627 19.29 -5.77 -17.03
N ALA A 628 20.21 -5.94 -17.99
CA ALA A 628 21.31 -4.98 -18.17
C ALA A 628 20.79 -3.62 -18.67
N SER A 629 19.77 -3.59 -19.53
CA SER A 629 19.11 -2.36 -19.99
C SER A 629 18.36 -1.66 -18.86
N LEU A 630 17.66 -2.43 -18.01
CA LEU A 630 17.06 -1.94 -16.77
C LEU A 630 18.12 -1.31 -15.85
N ALA A 631 19.22 -2.00 -15.59
CA ALA A 631 20.30 -1.51 -14.73
C ALA A 631 20.89 -0.19 -15.25
N ARG A 632 21.12 -0.08 -16.58
CA ARG A 632 21.59 1.15 -17.23
C ARG A 632 20.57 2.28 -17.08
N GLY A 633 19.29 2.03 -17.37
CA GLY A 633 18.23 3.04 -17.22
C GLY A 633 17.99 3.46 -15.76
N SER A 634 18.34 2.59 -14.81
CA SER A 634 18.35 2.85 -13.37
C SER A 634 19.60 3.59 -12.88
N GLY A 635 20.57 3.86 -13.76
CA GLY A 635 21.78 4.62 -13.46
C GLY A 635 22.98 3.81 -12.97
N ASP A 636 23.01 2.48 -13.13
CA ASP A 636 24.24 1.71 -12.85
C ASP A 636 25.24 1.79 -14.03
N PRO A 637 26.39 2.45 -13.86
CA PRO A 637 27.39 2.57 -14.92
C PRO A 637 28.01 1.23 -15.33
N LYS A 638 27.99 0.21 -14.46
CA LYS A 638 28.58 -1.11 -14.74
C LYS A 638 27.78 -1.89 -15.79
N ALA A 639 26.51 -1.53 -16.00
CA ALA A 639 25.63 -2.20 -16.95
C ALA A 639 26.09 -2.03 -18.41
N ALA A 640 26.72 -0.90 -18.75
CA ALA A 640 27.19 -0.60 -20.10
C ALA A 640 28.17 -1.67 -20.63
N ALA A 641 29.06 -2.18 -19.77
CA ALA A 641 29.99 -3.24 -20.14
C ALA A 641 29.28 -4.58 -20.45
N VAL A 642 28.22 -4.89 -19.71
CA VAL A 642 27.42 -6.11 -19.91
C VAL A 642 26.65 -6.02 -21.22
N LEU A 643 25.96 -4.89 -21.46
CA LEU A 643 25.22 -4.63 -22.70
C LEU A 643 26.12 -4.75 -23.93
N LYS A 644 27.31 -4.12 -23.90
CA LYS A 644 28.27 -4.20 -25.01
C LYS A 644 28.67 -5.64 -25.35
N LYS A 645 28.83 -6.50 -24.35
CA LYS A 645 29.16 -7.92 -24.56
C LYS A 645 27.99 -8.69 -25.19
N LEU A 646 26.76 -8.40 -24.75
CA LEU A 646 25.55 -9.08 -25.23
C LEU A 646 25.12 -8.65 -26.64
N GLN A 647 25.34 -7.38 -27.01
CA GLN A 647 25.06 -6.87 -28.37
C GLN A 647 25.77 -7.65 -29.48
N GLY A 648 26.96 -8.19 -29.20
CA GLY A 648 27.70 -9.02 -30.15
C GLY A 648 27.22 -10.48 -30.24
N THR A 649 26.23 -10.88 -29.44
CA THR A 649 25.78 -12.28 -29.31
C THR A 649 24.33 -12.49 -29.73
N LEU A 650 23.44 -11.54 -29.45
CA LEU A 650 22.02 -11.60 -29.82
C LEU A 650 21.76 -11.03 -31.20
N ASP A 651 20.71 -11.49 -31.88
CA ASP A 651 20.25 -10.86 -33.12
C ASP A 651 19.57 -9.49 -32.85
N PRO A 652 19.50 -8.61 -33.87
CA PRO A 652 18.95 -7.26 -33.69
C PRO A 652 17.47 -7.19 -33.28
N ALA A 653 16.65 -8.18 -33.65
CA ALA A 653 15.22 -8.18 -33.32
C ALA A 653 15.01 -8.50 -31.84
N ALA A 654 15.72 -9.51 -31.34
CA ALA A 654 15.73 -9.89 -29.92
C ALA A 654 16.26 -8.74 -29.03
N LEU A 655 17.32 -8.05 -29.48
CA LEU A 655 17.84 -6.84 -28.81
C LEU A 655 16.78 -5.74 -28.74
N GLY A 656 16.09 -5.46 -29.85
CA GLY A 656 15.04 -4.44 -29.92
C GLY A 656 13.85 -4.76 -29.03
N ALA A 657 13.41 -6.03 -28.99
CA ALA A 657 12.31 -6.47 -28.14
C ALA A 657 12.66 -6.36 -26.64
N ALA A 658 13.85 -6.81 -26.24
CA ALA A 658 14.33 -6.71 -24.87
C ALA A 658 14.52 -5.26 -24.42
N GLU A 659 15.03 -4.39 -25.30
CA GLU A 659 15.17 -2.95 -25.04
C GLU A 659 13.79 -2.29 -24.87
N ALA A 660 12.85 -2.54 -25.78
CA ALA A 660 11.49 -1.98 -25.70
C ALA A 660 10.78 -2.43 -24.41
N LYS A 661 10.99 -3.68 -24.00
CA LYS A 661 10.47 -4.21 -22.73
C LYS A 661 11.11 -3.49 -21.53
N ALA A 662 12.40 -3.24 -21.56
CA ALA A 662 13.12 -2.52 -20.50
C ALA A 662 12.66 -1.06 -20.42
N ASP A 663 12.49 -0.39 -21.55
CA ASP A 663 12.00 0.99 -21.63
C ASP A 663 10.56 1.12 -21.15
N LEU A 664 9.68 0.19 -21.54
CA LEU A 664 8.30 0.13 -21.04
C LEU A 664 8.29 -0.05 -19.52
N TRP A 665 9.12 -0.98 -19.02
CA TRP A 665 9.23 -1.19 -17.59
C TRP A 665 9.77 0.08 -16.90
N LEU A 666 10.80 0.75 -17.42
CA LEU A 666 11.32 2.00 -16.85
C LEU A 666 10.31 3.15 -16.95
N ALA A 667 9.48 3.22 -17.98
CA ALA A 667 8.40 4.20 -18.07
C ALA A 667 7.33 3.95 -17.00
N GLN A 668 7.08 2.68 -16.67
CA GLN A 668 6.13 2.27 -15.62
C GLN A 668 6.72 2.33 -14.20
N ASN A 669 8.05 2.24 -14.04
CA ASN A 669 8.73 2.01 -12.76
C ASN A 669 9.84 3.01 -12.43
N GLY A 670 10.21 3.91 -13.34
CA GLY A 670 11.45 4.69 -13.28
C GLY A 670 11.58 5.63 -12.08
N ASP A 671 10.47 6.12 -11.53
CA ASP A 671 10.50 6.96 -10.33
C ASP A 671 10.86 6.18 -9.05
N MET A 672 10.69 4.84 -9.02
CA MET A 672 11.23 3.97 -7.95
C MET A 672 12.75 4.01 -7.86
N LEU A 673 13.39 4.08 -9.02
CA LEU A 673 14.84 3.94 -9.17
C LEU A 673 15.54 5.29 -9.04
N ARG A 674 14.80 6.39 -9.18
CA ARG A 674 15.26 7.76 -9.03
C ARG A 674 15.38 8.25 -7.59
N ILE A 675 14.99 7.44 -6.59
CA ILE A 675 15.13 7.75 -5.16
C ILE A 675 16.59 8.10 -4.76
N ASN A 676 17.57 7.74 -5.59
CA ASN A 676 18.98 8.14 -5.41
C ASN A 676 19.29 9.64 -5.64
N ARG A 677 18.31 10.51 -5.92
CA ARG A 677 18.56 11.97 -6.03
C ARG A 677 18.35 12.79 -4.76
N PHE A 678 17.68 12.24 -3.73
CA PHE A 678 17.34 12.96 -2.49
C PHE A 678 18.18 12.56 -1.27
N ALA A 679 19.22 11.73 -1.45
CA ALA A 679 20.14 11.33 -0.39
C ALA A 679 21.50 12.03 -0.53
N LYS A 680 21.49 13.35 -0.74
CA LYS A 680 22.67 14.21 -0.63
C LYS A 680 22.55 15.11 0.58
#